data_AF-A0A7D9HS50-F1
#
_entry.id   AF-A0A7D9HS50-F1
#
_cell.length_a   1.000
_cell.length_b   1.000
_cell.length_c   1.000
_cell.angle_alpha   90.00
_cell.angle_beta   90.00
_cell.angle_gamma   90.00
#
_symmetry.space_group_name_H-M   'P 1'
#
loop_
_entity.id
_entity.type
_entity.pdbx_description
1 polymer ?
#
loop_
_entity_poly.entity_id
_entity_poly.type
_entity_poly.pdbx_seq_one_letter_code
_entity_poly.pdbx_strand_id
1 'polypeptide(L)'
;MSKRKQIDISSYFGEAAISSKDVCTTEKPATAAKVSKRVLHVSTAEKWKTTQLAVYNAEDWLLFLKDTGANQVKALKCSACTRYYTQISGVKGFSPQWSSDEGCTRLMLSSATDHVTSEPHKQAMILVMKQKGMNVSERSKAMQGVLDSQKQGSFLSTLATLNEQDLERTKKKFQIAYYIAKEELPIVKYSTMLDLEERLGVDIGTAYRNNNSGGVFMDYISESIAEELKQKLAKVHFYSVLTDGSTDAATSENEAVFVVHFDPDPPGCDKVKVVASFLKLNFLQTAGATGIVESIKESFKAVSIDDLFQKLVGFGADGANVNKGNKEGVKAILRRENPWLNFGWCVAHRLELSLKDSLQGTVFDEIDEVILRMHYLYKQAPKKLRQLKLLVDIYDEGDEFETGGYRPKKASGTRWIAHKVAALDVILDKYGIYLQHLENISEDNSFPADDRAKCEDIDVVASIENVEKTKRQLHRISRKELKELPTVKRLLQKIQERDGKYLLHDVVIRGYERAVETTAKVKDDLIERVKNAIEQRLEEDPEDERGELAALLNTAGWVKAKDDAVEIFDQDVERLYERYRIPLERACFSGTVGELLDQWHNLLEHALAYLSPERVDYRVVWHQLFNCSRSKEWNAILTLIELLFVLPVSNAKVEAFFSLMKRVKTDTRASLKEHRLNSLLQFEQIKTNNMSLRLIKYLLREKSSKITI
;
A
#
# COMPACT_ATOMS: atom_id res chain seq x y z
N MET A 1 -30.45 26.63 32.32
CA MET A 1 -31.54 25.69 32.64
C MET A 1 -31.55 24.56 31.62
N SER A 2 -31.19 23.34 32.02
CA SER A 2 -31.80 22.06 31.59
C SER A 2 -31.05 20.92 32.30
N LYS A 3 -31.81 20.01 32.91
CA LYS A 3 -31.41 19.14 34.03
C LYS A 3 -30.62 17.91 33.54
N ARG A 4 -29.45 17.66 34.17
CA ARG A 4 -28.81 16.35 34.21
C ARG A 4 -29.69 15.39 35.03
N LYS A 5 -30.13 14.28 34.44
CA LYS A 5 -30.68 13.14 35.19
C LYS A 5 -29.52 12.21 35.56
N GLN A 6 -29.22 12.21 36.85
CA GLN A 6 -28.33 11.27 37.52
C GLN A 6 -29.15 9.97 37.70
N ILE A 7 -28.69 8.86 37.11
CA ILE A 7 -29.28 7.55 37.34
C ILE A 7 -28.48 6.90 38.47
N ASP A 8 -29.18 6.63 39.56
CA ASP A 8 -28.72 6.00 40.79
C ASP A 8 -28.52 4.49 40.56
N ILE A 9 -27.33 3.98 40.86
CA ILE A 9 -26.89 2.59 40.62
C ILE A 9 -26.94 1.78 41.94
N SER A 10 -27.58 2.30 42.99
CA SER A 10 -27.67 1.63 44.29
C SER A 10 -28.61 0.41 44.34
N SER A 11 -29.31 0.06 43.25
CA SER A 11 -30.29 -1.04 43.24
C SER A 11 -29.82 -2.37 42.61
N TYR A 12 -28.53 -2.54 42.32
CA TYR A 12 -28.01 -3.78 41.71
C TYR A 12 -27.04 -4.60 42.57
N PHE A 13 -26.76 -4.19 43.80
CA PHE A 13 -26.01 -5.00 44.76
C PHE A 13 -26.96 -5.73 45.71
N GLY A 14 -27.34 -6.95 45.33
CA GLY A 14 -27.84 -7.94 46.27
C GLY A 14 -26.66 -8.69 46.90
N GLU A 15 -26.34 -8.37 48.15
CA GLU A 15 -25.52 -9.23 49.01
C GLU A 15 -26.35 -10.43 49.48
N ALA A 16 -25.80 -11.65 49.36
CA ALA A 16 -26.15 -12.77 50.22
C ALA A 16 -24.97 -13.74 50.35
N ALA A 17 -24.74 -14.17 51.59
CA ALA A 17 -23.53 -14.80 52.10
C ALA A 17 -23.44 -16.32 51.87
N ILE A 18 -22.17 -16.77 51.81
CA ILE A 18 -21.56 -17.99 52.38
C ILE A 18 -22.51 -19.16 52.77
N SER A 19 -22.24 -20.33 52.19
CA SER A 19 -22.37 -21.61 52.90
C SER A 19 -21.25 -22.57 52.49
N SER A 20 -20.46 -22.98 53.48
CA SER A 20 -19.47 -24.04 53.41
C SER A 20 -20.09 -25.35 53.91
N LYS A 21 -19.76 -26.45 53.20
CA LYS A 21 -19.86 -27.89 53.53
C LYS A 21 -20.62 -28.65 52.42
N ASP A 22 -19.89 -29.47 51.67
CA ASP A 22 -19.86 -30.91 51.96
C ASP A 22 -18.78 -31.60 51.11
N VAL A 23 -17.86 -32.24 51.83
CA VAL A 23 -16.88 -33.20 51.32
C VAL A 23 -17.63 -34.52 51.17
N CYS A 24 -17.73 -35.03 49.93
CA CYS A 24 -18.14 -36.41 49.71
C CYS A 24 -17.13 -37.08 48.78
N THR A 25 -16.29 -37.90 49.41
CA THR A 25 -15.42 -38.90 48.82
C THR A 25 -16.24 -40.01 48.18
N THR A 26 -16.11 -40.21 46.87
CA THR A 26 -16.47 -41.48 46.23
C THR A 26 -15.35 -41.92 45.30
N GLU A 27 -14.57 -42.89 45.77
CA GLU A 27 -13.65 -43.70 44.98
C GLU A 27 -14.43 -44.42 43.85
N LYS A 28 -13.93 -44.35 42.62
CA LYS A 28 -14.35 -45.22 41.51
C LYS A 28 -13.27 -46.27 41.24
N PRO A 29 -13.62 -47.54 40.95
CA PRO A 29 -12.66 -48.62 40.84
C PRO A 29 -11.81 -48.49 39.57
N ALA A 30 -10.52 -48.78 39.70
CA ALA A 30 -9.58 -48.86 38.59
C ALA A 30 -9.91 -50.06 37.69
N THR A 31 -10.38 -49.82 36.46
CA THR A 31 -10.36 -50.80 35.39
C THR A 31 -8.98 -50.81 34.73
N ALA A 32 -8.24 -51.91 34.90
CA ALA A 32 -6.95 -52.13 34.25
C ALA A 32 -7.11 -52.17 32.72
N ALA A 33 -6.69 -51.10 32.03
CA ALA A 33 -6.58 -51.07 30.58
C ALA A 33 -5.30 -51.80 30.15
N LYS A 34 -5.45 -52.84 29.31
CA LYS A 34 -4.33 -53.48 28.58
C LYS A 34 -3.59 -52.42 27.76
N VAL A 35 -2.36 -52.07 28.16
CA VAL A 35 -1.48 -51.20 27.37
C VAL A 35 -0.93 -51.99 26.19
N SER A 36 -1.49 -51.77 24.99
CA SER A 36 -0.85 -52.17 23.74
C SER A 36 0.42 -51.33 23.54
N LYS A 37 1.59 -51.97 23.42
CA LYS A 37 2.83 -51.29 23.02
C LYS A 37 2.64 -50.76 21.59
N ARG A 38 2.54 -49.44 21.44
CA ARG A 38 2.41 -48.78 20.14
C ARG A 38 3.69 -48.96 19.34
N VAL A 39 3.58 -49.52 18.14
CA VAL A 39 4.69 -49.74 17.22
C VAL A 39 4.76 -48.58 16.22
N LEU A 40 5.92 -47.95 16.07
CA LEU A 40 6.18 -46.92 15.05
C LEU A 40 7.13 -47.47 14.00
N HIS A 41 6.72 -47.46 12.73
CA HIS A 41 7.57 -47.87 11.62
C HIS A 41 8.51 -46.75 11.18
N VAL A 42 9.72 -47.12 10.74
CA VAL A 42 10.74 -46.16 10.26
C VAL A 42 10.21 -45.33 9.08
N SER A 43 9.48 -45.94 8.14
CA SER A 43 8.88 -45.21 7.02
C SER A 43 7.88 -44.14 7.46
N THR A 44 7.18 -44.37 8.57
CA THR A 44 6.25 -43.39 9.16
C THR A 44 7.01 -42.25 9.85
N ALA A 45 8.08 -42.59 10.58
CA ALA A 45 8.93 -41.60 11.23
C ALA A 45 9.68 -40.71 10.20
N GLU A 46 10.12 -41.27 9.07
CA GLU A 46 10.70 -40.48 7.97
C GLU A 46 9.65 -39.58 7.32
N LYS A 47 8.41 -40.08 7.10
CA LYS A 47 7.31 -39.25 6.60
C LYS A 47 7.02 -38.05 7.51
N TRP A 48 7.16 -38.19 8.84
CA TRP A 48 6.96 -37.05 9.74
C TRP A 48 7.92 -35.90 9.44
N LYS A 49 9.18 -36.19 9.06
CA LYS A 49 10.16 -35.14 8.76
C LYS A 49 9.77 -34.28 7.56
N THR A 50 9.19 -34.89 6.54
CA THR A 50 8.83 -34.22 5.27
C THR A 50 7.37 -33.77 5.20
N THR A 51 6.56 -34.11 6.22
CA THR A 51 5.15 -33.71 6.29
C THR A 51 4.85 -32.95 7.59
N GLN A 52 4.38 -33.60 8.65
CA GLN A 52 3.85 -32.92 9.84
C GLN A 52 4.90 -32.12 10.63
N LEU A 53 6.18 -32.49 10.53
CA LEU A 53 7.28 -31.81 11.22
C LEU A 53 8.22 -31.08 10.24
N ALA A 54 7.92 -31.04 8.94
CA ALA A 54 8.70 -30.30 7.94
C ALA A 54 8.77 -28.80 8.27
N VAL A 55 7.66 -28.25 8.78
CA VAL A 55 7.56 -26.86 9.24
C VAL A 55 8.51 -26.52 10.38
N TYR A 56 9.04 -27.53 11.08
CA TYR A 56 10.02 -27.38 12.14
C TYR A 56 11.44 -27.84 11.73
N ASN A 57 11.69 -28.01 10.43
CA ASN A 57 12.96 -28.51 9.88
C ASN A 57 13.40 -29.82 10.55
N ALA A 58 12.47 -30.77 10.72
CA ALA A 58 12.76 -32.02 11.42
C ALA A 58 13.84 -32.88 10.77
N GLU A 59 14.19 -32.64 9.51
CA GLU A 59 15.39 -33.24 8.89
C GLU A 59 16.69 -32.85 9.60
N ASP A 60 16.78 -31.64 10.14
CA ASP A 60 17.99 -31.12 10.79
C ASP A 60 18.20 -31.70 12.20
N TRP A 61 17.11 -32.09 12.88
CA TRP A 61 17.16 -32.42 14.30
C TRP A 61 16.59 -33.78 14.70
N LEU A 62 15.59 -34.31 14.00
CA LEU A 62 14.91 -35.54 14.42
C LEU A 62 15.72 -36.77 14.01
N LEU A 63 16.22 -37.49 15.01
CA LEU A 63 16.88 -38.77 14.87
C LEU A 63 15.99 -39.87 15.46
N PHE A 64 16.17 -41.10 15.03
CA PHE A 64 15.51 -42.24 15.66
C PHE A 64 16.40 -43.46 15.67
N LEU A 65 16.38 -44.18 16.80
CA LEU A 65 17.09 -45.43 17.00
C LEU A 65 16.23 -46.56 16.42
N LYS A 66 16.81 -47.39 15.56
CA LYS A 66 16.11 -48.55 14.97
C LYS A 66 16.26 -49.76 15.88
N ASP A 67 15.24 -50.63 15.89
CA ASP A 67 15.37 -51.94 16.53
C ASP A 67 16.21 -52.88 15.65
N THR A 68 17.16 -53.59 16.23
CA THR A 68 18.06 -54.49 15.51
C THR A 68 17.28 -55.72 15.01
N GLY A 69 16.83 -55.67 13.75
CA GLY A 69 16.12 -56.76 13.08
C GLY A 69 14.66 -56.48 12.69
N ALA A 70 14.11 -55.30 13.02
CA ALA A 70 12.76 -54.90 12.61
C ALA A 70 12.73 -53.49 12.01
N ASN A 71 11.86 -53.24 11.01
CA ASN A 71 11.66 -51.91 10.41
C ASN A 71 10.86 -50.96 11.33
N GLN A 72 11.26 -50.90 12.60
CA GLN A 72 10.57 -50.26 13.71
C GLN A 72 11.52 -49.32 14.45
N VAL A 73 10.96 -48.24 14.97
CA VAL A 73 11.64 -47.25 15.79
C VAL A 73 11.63 -47.71 17.24
N LYS A 74 12.81 -47.80 17.86
CA LYS A 74 13.01 -48.09 19.27
C LYS A 74 12.86 -46.83 20.14
N ALA A 75 13.40 -45.70 19.68
CA ALA A 75 13.32 -44.42 20.39
C ALA A 75 13.55 -43.22 19.45
N LEU A 76 13.01 -42.05 19.81
CA LEU A 76 13.25 -40.77 19.13
C LEU A 76 14.35 -39.97 19.82
N LYS A 77 15.20 -39.25 19.08
CA LYS A 77 16.27 -38.40 19.59
C LYS A 77 16.30 -37.06 18.87
N CYS A 78 16.91 -36.06 19.50
CA CYS A 78 17.15 -34.75 18.91
C CYS A 78 18.65 -34.48 18.80
N SER A 79 19.18 -34.31 17.58
CA SER A 79 20.60 -34.03 17.34
C SER A 79 21.04 -32.72 18.02
N ALA A 80 20.23 -31.66 17.92
CA ALA A 80 20.51 -30.36 18.49
C ALA A 80 20.53 -30.39 20.04
N CYS A 81 19.52 -31.01 20.66
CA CYS A 81 19.45 -31.12 22.12
C CYS A 81 20.52 -32.06 22.70
N THR A 82 20.91 -33.10 21.95
CA THR A 82 22.05 -33.96 22.32
C THR A 82 23.35 -33.14 22.29
N ARG A 83 23.57 -32.37 21.21
CA ARG A 83 24.80 -31.58 21.01
C ARG A 83 24.99 -30.48 22.04
N TYR A 84 23.91 -29.79 22.41
CA TYR A 84 23.96 -28.65 23.33
C TYR A 84 23.41 -28.96 24.72
N TYR A 85 23.45 -30.23 25.13
CA TYR A 85 22.93 -30.71 26.41
C TYR A 85 23.43 -29.88 27.61
N THR A 86 24.74 -29.60 27.66
CA THR A 86 25.35 -28.88 28.80
C THR A 86 24.86 -27.44 28.90
N GLN A 87 24.46 -26.82 27.77
CA GLN A 87 23.95 -25.45 27.72
C GLN A 87 22.44 -25.36 28.00
N ILE A 88 21.66 -26.42 27.74
CA ILE A 88 20.19 -26.39 27.85
C ILE A 88 19.62 -27.15 29.05
N SER A 89 20.44 -27.94 29.77
CA SER A 89 19.98 -28.78 30.88
C SER A 89 19.38 -27.99 32.06
N GLY A 90 19.77 -26.73 32.23
CA GLY A 90 19.22 -25.81 33.24
C GLY A 90 17.93 -25.08 32.84
N VAL A 91 17.44 -25.28 31.61
CA VAL A 91 16.25 -24.57 31.10
C VAL A 91 14.98 -25.18 31.68
N LYS A 92 14.06 -24.34 32.17
CA LYS A 92 12.77 -24.78 32.71
C LYS A 92 12.01 -25.62 31.68
N GLY A 93 11.60 -26.84 32.08
CA GLY A 93 10.89 -27.78 31.20
C GLY A 93 11.80 -28.67 30.35
N PHE A 94 13.13 -28.69 30.61
CA PHE A 94 14.06 -29.62 29.97
C PHE A 94 13.71 -31.09 30.26
N SER A 95 13.72 -31.91 29.21
CA SER A 95 13.54 -33.36 29.29
C SER A 95 14.79 -34.07 28.75
N PRO A 96 15.50 -34.85 29.59
CA PRO A 96 16.72 -35.53 29.16
C PRO A 96 16.47 -36.65 28.15
N GLN A 97 15.22 -37.11 28.00
CA GLN A 97 14.85 -38.22 27.10
C GLN A 97 15.18 -37.93 25.63
N TRP A 98 15.23 -36.67 25.21
CA TRP A 98 15.52 -36.30 23.82
C TRP A 98 17.00 -36.07 23.53
N SER A 99 17.82 -35.98 24.58
CA SER A 99 19.27 -35.76 24.51
C SER A 99 20.09 -36.95 25.01
N SER A 100 19.46 -37.94 25.67
CA SER A 100 20.14 -39.14 26.19
C SER A 100 20.37 -40.18 25.10
N ASP A 101 21.26 -41.13 25.38
CA ASP A 101 21.54 -42.25 24.47
C ASP A 101 20.39 -43.25 24.35
N GLU A 102 19.54 -43.34 25.36
CA GLU A 102 18.36 -44.21 25.36
C GLU A 102 17.21 -43.65 24.49
N GLY A 103 17.13 -42.32 24.34
CA GLY A 103 16.10 -41.65 23.55
C GLY A 103 14.69 -41.68 24.17
N CYS A 104 13.76 -41.00 23.52
CA CYS A 104 12.36 -40.92 23.91
C CYS A 104 11.60 -42.15 23.42
N THR A 105 11.10 -42.97 24.34
CA THR A 105 10.31 -44.18 24.07
C THR A 105 8.83 -43.90 23.80
N ARG A 106 8.39 -42.65 23.94
CA ARG A 106 7.01 -42.23 23.64
C ARG A 106 6.87 -41.93 22.13
N LEU A 107 6.78 -43.00 21.34
CA LEU A 107 6.76 -43.01 19.86
C LEU A 107 5.48 -42.43 19.23
N MET A 108 5.15 -41.18 19.55
CA MET A 108 3.96 -40.47 19.06
C MET A 108 4.37 -39.16 18.41
N LEU A 109 3.66 -38.76 17.35
CA LEU A 109 3.86 -37.47 16.68
C LEU A 109 3.67 -36.32 17.66
N SER A 110 2.71 -36.43 18.59
CA SER A 110 2.49 -35.44 19.65
C SER A 110 3.73 -35.28 20.52
N SER A 111 4.44 -36.35 20.89
CA SER A 111 5.68 -36.24 21.67
C SER A 111 6.77 -35.46 20.94
N ALA A 112 6.93 -35.70 19.63
CA ALA A 112 7.90 -34.97 18.81
C ALA A 112 7.51 -33.50 18.63
N THR A 113 6.21 -33.23 18.52
CA THR A 113 5.64 -31.88 18.42
C THR A 113 5.80 -31.10 19.74
N ASP A 114 5.53 -31.74 20.87
CA ASP A 114 5.73 -31.16 22.20
C ASP A 114 7.21 -30.86 22.46
N HIS A 115 8.10 -31.74 22.00
CA HIS A 115 9.54 -31.54 22.13
C HIS A 115 10.02 -30.33 21.33
N VAL A 116 9.71 -30.26 20.03
CA VAL A 116 10.22 -29.22 19.13
C VAL A 116 9.71 -27.82 19.50
N THR A 117 8.55 -27.75 20.16
CA THR A 117 7.95 -26.49 20.62
C THR A 117 8.46 -26.03 22.00
N SER A 118 9.23 -26.87 22.69
CA SER A 118 9.75 -26.59 24.03
C SER A 118 10.86 -25.52 24.04
N GLU A 119 10.92 -24.74 25.12
CA GLU A 119 11.95 -23.71 25.31
C GLU A 119 13.40 -24.24 25.23
N PRO A 120 13.73 -25.40 25.83
CA PRO A 120 15.06 -25.99 25.70
C PRO A 120 15.44 -26.31 24.25
N HIS A 121 14.48 -26.81 23.45
CA HIS A 121 14.72 -27.09 22.03
C HIS A 121 14.99 -25.80 21.24
N LYS A 122 14.19 -24.75 21.47
CA LYS A 122 14.40 -23.44 20.83
C LYS A 122 15.78 -22.87 21.13
N GLN A 123 16.23 -22.95 22.39
CA GLN A 123 17.57 -22.52 22.78
C GLN A 123 18.67 -23.37 22.12
N ALA A 124 18.49 -24.68 22.01
CA ALA A 124 19.41 -25.54 21.28
C ALA A 124 19.52 -25.14 19.79
N MET A 125 18.40 -24.82 19.14
CA MET A 125 18.39 -24.40 17.73
C MET A 125 19.03 -23.02 17.53
N ILE A 126 18.88 -22.09 18.48
CA ILE A 126 19.61 -20.80 18.45
C ILE A 126 21.12 -21.03 18.48
N LEU A 127 21.60 -22.02 19.25
CA LEU A 127 23.01 -22.39 19.32
C LEU A 127 23.50 -23.05 18.02
N VAL A 128 22.68 -23.91 17.39
CA VAL A 128 22.96 -24.45 16.04
C VAL A 128 23.14 -23.32 15.04
N MET A 129 22.22 -22.36 15.00
CA MET A 129 22.26 -21.22 14.07
C MET A 129 23.47 -20.32 14.34
N LYS A 130 23.81 -20.09 15.61
CA LYS A 130 25.01 -19.35 16.00
C LYS A 130 26.27 -20.02 15.48
N GLN A 131 26.34 -21.35 15.52
CA GLN A 131 27.48 -22.09 14.97
C GLN A 131 27.56 -22.04 13.45
N LYS A 132 26.41 -21.92 12.75
CA LYS A 132 26.34 -21.71 11.30
C LYS A 132 26.72 -20.29 10.85
N GLY A 133 27.16 -19.42 11.77
CA GLY A 133 27.60 -18.05 11.47
C GLY A 133 26.47 -17.03 11.37
N MET A 134 25.22 -17.39 11.70
CA MET A 134 24.08 -16.47 11.59
C MET A 134 24.14 -15.36 12.64
N ASN A 135 23.89 -14.12 12.21
CA ASN A 135 23.85 -12.96 13.08
C ASN A 135 22.54 -12.91 13.93
N VAL A 136 22.41 -11.92 14.82
CA VAL A 136 21.24 -11.82 15.73
C VAL A 136 19.93 -11.60 14.96
N SER A 137 19.95 -10.78 13.91
CA SER A 137 18.77 -10.45 13.09
C SER A 137 18.27 -11.66 12.31
N GLU A 138 19.19 -12.37 11.65
CA GLU A 138 18.89 -13.60 10.90
C GLU A 138 18.30 -14.69 11.80
N ARG A 139 18.86 -14.86 13.01
CA ARG A 139 18.33 -15.79 14.01
C ARG A 139 16.94 -15.41 14.48
N SER A 140 16.70 -14.12 14.69
CA SER A 140 15.38 -13.62 15.11
C SER A 140 14.34 -13.83 14.00
N LYS A 141 14.68 -13.56 12.73
CA LYS A 141 13.81 -13.82 11.56
C LYS A 141 13.50 -15.32 11.41
N ALA A 142 14.50 -16.19 11.51
CA ALA A 142 14.31 -17.64 11.39
C ALA A 142 13.40 -18.20 12.51
N MET A 143 13.62 -17.76 13.76
CA MET A 143 12.79 -18.17 14.90
C MET A 143 11.36 -17.64 14.79
N GLN A 144 11.19 -16.42 14.29
CA GLN A 144 9.87 -15.82 14.03
C GLN A 144 9.12 -16.59 12.95
N GLY A 145 9.78 -17.02 11.87
CA GLY A 145 9.18 -17.86 10.82
C GLY A 145 8.65 -19.20 11.35
N VAL A 146 9.37 -19.84 12.29
CA VAL A 146 8.92 -21.08 12.96
C VAL A 146 7.72 -20.81 13.88
N LEU A 147 7.73 -19.70 14.62
CA LEU A 147 6.61 -19.28 15.48
C LEU A 147 5.34 -18.94 14.68
N ASP A 148 5.49 -18.33 13.51
CA ASP A 148 4.36 -17.97 12.64
C ASP A 148 3.81 -19.21 11.93
N SER A 149 4.67 -20.12 11.47
CA SER A 149 4.29 -21.43 10.93
C SER A 149 3.59 -22.32 11.97
N GLN A 150 4.01 -22.26 13.24
CA GLN A 150 3.38 -22.96 14.37
C GLN A 150 1.93 -22.49 14.59
N LYS A 151 1.68 -21.18 14.52
CA LYS A 151 0.33 -20.61 14.65
C LYS A 151 -0.56 -21.01 13.46
N GLN A 152 0.00 -21.02 12.26
CA GLN A 152 -0.75 -21.34 11.05
C GLN A 152 -1.11 -22.84 10.93
N GLY A 153 -0.17 -23.74 11.22
CA GLY A 153 -0.38 -25.19 11.10
C GLY A 153 -1.36 -25.78 12.13
N SER A 154 -1.34 -25.28 13.38
CA SER A 154 -2.25 -25.73 14.45
C SER A 154 -3.69 -25.28 14.21
N PHE A 155 -3.90 -24.09 13.65
CA PHE A 155 -5.23 -23.54 13.41
C PHE A 155 -5.92 -24.17 12.19
N LEU A 156 -5.22 -24.32 11.05
CA LEU A 156 -5.79 -24.94 9.84
C LEU A 156 -6.19 -26.41 10.06
N SER A 157 -5.38 -27.17 10.78
CA SER A 157 -5.68 -28.57 11.12
C SER A 157 -6.88 -28.71 12.07
N THR A 158 -7.07 -27.76 12.97
CA THR A 158 -8.25 -27.70 13.85
C THR A 158 -9.50 -27.29 13.06
N LEU A 159 -9.40 -26.31 12.17
CA LEU A 159 -10.51 -25.90 11.29
C LEU A 159 -10.97 -27.03 10.36
N ALA A 160 -10.03 -27.87 9.93
CA ALA A 160 -10.26 -29.05 9.10
C ALA A 160 -11.16 -30.11 9.77
N THR A 161 -11.26 -30.11 11.09
CA THR A 161 -11.99 -31.13 11.86
C THR A 161 -13.26 -30.60 12.54
N LEU A 162 -13.58 -29.29 12.40
CA LEU A 162 -14.78 -28.69 12.99
C LEU A 162 -16.07 -29.24 12.38
N ASN A 163 -17.05 -29.52 13.25
CA ASN A 163 -18.44 -29.77 12.88
C ASN A 163 -19.10 -28.50 12.31
N GLU A 164 -20.29 -28.64 11.72
CA GLU A 164 -20.98 -27.55 11.02
C GLU A 164 -21.35 -26.37 11.95
N GLN A 165 -21.72 -26.64 13.20
CA GLN A 165 -22.09 -25.60 14.16
C GLN A 165 -20.87 -24.77 14.58
N ASP A 166 -19.75 -25.42 14.87
CA ASP A 166 -18.49 -24.75 15.23
C ASP A 166 -17.86 -24.03 14.05
N LEU A 167 -18.10 -24.54 12.83
CA LEU A 167 -17.75 -23.85 11.61
C LEU A 167 -18.53 -22.53 11.49
N GLU A 168 -19.84 -22.52 11.71
CA GLU A 168 -20.63 -21.28 11.63
C GLU A 168 -20.28 -20.27 12.72
N ARG A 169 -20.02 -20.73 13.95
CA ARG A 169 -19.47 -19.87 15.02
C ARG A 169 -18.14 -19.24 14.62
N THR A 170 -17.29 -20.01 13.95
CA THR A 170 -15.98 -19.53 13.47
C THR A 170 -16.14 -18.52 12.34
N LYS A 171 -17.09 -18.71 11.40
CA LYS A 171 -17.36 -17.73 10.34
C LYS A 171 -17.77 -16.36 10.89
N LYS A 172 -18.65 -16.32 11.90
CA LYS A 172 -19.04 -15.07 12.59
C LYS A 172 -17.84 -14.35 13.20
N LYS A 173 -16.92 -15.10 13.81
CA LYS A 173 -15.68 -14.56 14.37
C LYS A 173 -14.74 -13.99 13.31
N PHE A 174 -14.62 -14.65 12.15
CA PHE A 174 -13.91 -14.11 10.99
C PHE A 174 -14.55 -12.82 10.48
N GLN A 175 -15.88 -12.75 10.42
CA GLN A 175 -16.60 -11.54 10.03
C GLN A 175 -16.34 -10.36 10.97
N ILE A 176 -16.34 -10.60 12.29
CA ILE A 176 -16.05 -9.56 13.27
C ILE A 176 -14.58 -9.11 13.16
N ALA A 177 -13.64 -10.03 12.99
CA ALA A 177 -12.23 -9.69 12.76
C ALA A 177 -12.04 -8.88 11.47
N TYR A 178 -12.70 -9.28 10.39
CA TYR A 178 -12.72 -8.53 9.12
C TYR A 178 -13.27 -7.12 9.31
N TYR A 179 -14.42 -6.98 9.98
CA TYR A 179 -15.04 -5.68 10.23
C TYR A 179 -14.11 -4.76 11.02
N ILE A 180 -13.47 -5.26 12.07
CA ILE A 180 -12.49 -4.48 12.85
C ILE A 180 -11.33 -4.04 11.97
N ALA A 181 -10.79 -4.91 11.11
CA ALA A 181 -9.71 -4.55 10.20
C ALA A 181 -10.17 -3.49 9.19
N LYS A 182 -11.36 -3.67 8.60
CA LYS A 182 -11.90 -2.84 7.52
C LYS A 182 -12.31 -1.45 7.98
N GLU A 183 -12.88 -1.35 9.18
CA GLU A 183 -13.23 -0.08 9.82
C GLU A 183 -12.05 0.53 10.60
N GLU A 184 -10.85 -0.04 10.43
CA GLU A 184 -9.59 0.42 11.04
C GLU A 184 -9.63 0.51 12.58
N LEU A 185 -10.51 -0.28 13.21
CA LEU A 185 -10.72 -0.29 14.65
C LEU A 185 -9.55 -0.96 15.40
N PRO A 186 -9.28 -0.55 16.65
CA PRO A 186 -8.28 -1.22 17.48
C PRO A 186 -8.61 -2.70 17.68
N ILE A 187 -7.63 -3.60 17.53
CA ILE A 187 -7.82 -5.05 17.72
C ILE A 187 -8.37 -5.40 19.10
N VAL A 188 -8.11 -4.57 20.11
CA VAL A 188 -8.66 -4.73 21.47
C VAL A 188 -10.19 -4.70 21.52
N LYS A 189 -10.85 -4.21 20.47
CA LYS A 189 -12.30 -4.24 20.33
C LYS A 189 -12.85 -5.62 19.98
N TYR A 190 -12.00 -6.55 19.52
CA TYR A 190 -12.41 -7.88 19.08
C TYR A 190 -13.19 -8.63 20.15
N SER A 191 -12.63 -8.79 21.34
CA SER A 191 -13.32 -9.47 22.45
C SER A 191 -14.61 -8.76 22.84
N THR A 192 -14.60 -7.43 22.93
CA THR A 192 -15.79 -6.66 23.33
C THR A 192 -16.91 -6.70 22.29
N MET A 193 -16.57 -6.81 21.00
CA MET A 193 -17.57 -6.96 19.93
C MET A 193 -18.18 -8.36 19.95
N LEU A 194 -17.39 -9.41 20.22
CA LEU A 194 -17.94 -10.75 20.43
C LEU A 194 -18.93 -10.79 21.59
N ASP A 195 -18.60 -10.16 22.72
CA ASP A 195 -19.48 -10.09 23.89
C ASP A 195 -20.76 -9.29 23.59
N LEU A 196 -20.68 -8.25 22.75
CA LEU A 196 -21.84 -7.48 22.30
C LEU A 196 -22.77 -8.33 21.43
N GLU A 197 -22.25 -9.00 20.41
CA GLU A 197 -23.02 -9.86 19.51
C GLU A 197 -23.71 -11.00 20.28
N GLU A 198 -23.02 -11.58 21.27
CA GLU A 198 -23.59 -12.62 22.13
C GLU A 198 -24.75 -12.10 23.00
N ARG A 199 -24.64 -10.87 23.54
CA ARG A 199 -25.76 -10.21 24.24
C ARG A 199 -26.95 -9.91 23.32
N LEU A 200 -26.71 -9.77 22.02
CA LEU A 200 -27.74 -9.61 21.00
C LEU A 200 -28.31 -10.96 20.51
N GLY A 201 -27.89 -12.07 21.12
CA GLY A 201 -28.43 -13.40 20.85
C GLY A 201 -27.67 -14.20 19.78
N VAL A 202 -26.52 -13.71 19.31
CA VAL A 202 -25.70 -14.44 18.35
C VAL A 202 -24.92 -15.55 19.06
N ASP A 203 -25.09 -16.81 18.64
CA ASP A 203 -24.24 -17.92 19.11
C ASP A 203 -22.81 -17.77 18.55
N ILE A 204 -21.89 -17.31 19.42
CA ILE A 204 -20.46 -17.13 19.15
C ILE A 204 -19.63 -18.31 19.69
N GLY A 205 -20.09 -19.00 20.73
CA GLY A 205 -19.34 -20.06 21.41
C GLY A 205 -18.12 -19.57 22.21
N THR A 206 -17.39 -20.49 22.83
CA THR A 206 -16.36 -20.19 23.86
C THR A 206 -14.93 -20.07 23.32
N ALA A 207 -14.62 -20.71 22.19
CA ALA A 207 -13.28 -20.72 21.61
C ALA A 207 -12.93 -19.41 20.88
N TYR A 208 -11.63 -19.09 20.80
CA TYR A 208 -11.07 -18.01 19.98
C TYR A 208 -11.59 -16.59 20.27
N ARG A 209 -11.89 -16.27 21.55
CA ARG A 209 -12.50 -14.98 21.92
C ARG A 209 -11.51 -13.86 22.23
N ASN A 210 -10.21 -14.14 22.24
CA ASN A 210 -9.18 -13.16 22.62
C ASN A 210 -8.58 -12.44 21.40
N ASN A 211 -7.92 -11.31 21.66
CA ASN A 211 -7.30 -10.46 20.64
C ASN A 211 -6.24 -11.20 19.80
N ASN A 212 -5.55 -12.20 20.36
CA ASN A 212 -4.58 -12.99 19.61
C ASN A 212 -5.29 -13.83 18.55
N SER A 213 -6.40 -14.49 18.89
CA SER A 213 -7.21 -15.24 17.94
C SER A 213 -7.83 -14.34 16.87
N GLY A 214 -8.38 -13.19 17.26
CA GLY A 214 -8.87 -12.20 16.30
C GLY A 214 -7.77 -11.72 15.36
N GLY A 215 -6.55 -11.57 15.87
CA GLY A 215 -5.38 -11.27 15.06
C GLY A 215 -5.05 -12.37 14.05
N VAL A 216 -5.02 -13.62 14.49
CA VAL A 216 -4.80 -14.77 13.60
C VAL A 216 -5.84 -14.81 12.48
N PHE A 217 -7.12 -14.52 12.77
CA PHE A 217 -8.16 -14.45 11.73
C PHE A 217 -7.87 -13.37 10.70
N MET A 218 -7.40 -12.18 11.13
CA MET A 218 -7.00 -11.13 10.20
C MET A 218 -5.85 -11.59 9.28
N ASP A 219 -4.86 -12.27 9.86
CA ASP A 219 -3.69 -12.72 9.12
C ASP A 219 -4.09 -13.74 8.04
N TYR A 220 -5.01 -14.67 8.34
CA TYR A 220 -5.57 -15.61 7.34
C TYR A 220 -6.38 -14.93 6.24
N ILE A 221 -7.18 -13.92 6.59
CA ILE A 221 -7.91 -13.17 5.57
C ILE A 221 -6.91 -12.48 4.64
N SER A 222 -5.89 -11.83 5.19
CA SER A 222 -4.83 -11.19 4.41
C SER A 222 -4.13 -12.19 3.47
N GLU A 223 -3.77 -13.37 3.98
CA GLU A 223 -3.14 -14.44 3.20
C GLU A 223 -4.05 -14.92 2.06
N SER A 224 -5.36 -15.03 2.29
CA SER A 224 -6.30 -15.40 1.22
C SER A 224 -6.41 -14.36 0.11
N ILE A 225 -6.27 -13.07 0.43
CA ILE A 225 -6.23 -12.00 -0.58
C ILE A 225 -4.93 -12.08 -1.38
N ALA A 226 -3.80 -12.36 -0.72
CA ALA A 226 -2.52 -12.55 -1.39
C ALA A 226 -2.55 -13.77 -2.34
N GLU A 227 -3.18 -14.87 -1.94
CA GLU A 227 -3.37 -16.05 -2.78
C GLU A 227 -4.31 -15.78 -3.97
N GLU A 228 -5.37 -14.99 -3.79
CA GLU A 228 -6.21 -14.55 -4.92
C GLU A 228 -5.40 -13.71 -5.93
N LEU A 229 -4.54 -12.82 -5.44
CA LEU A 229 -3.64 -12.05 -6.29
C LEU A 229 -2.66 -12.97 -7.02
N LYS A 230 -2.03 -13.93 -6.33
CA LYS A 230 -1.15 -14.94 -6.93
C LYS A 230 -1.83 -15.66 -8.10
N GLN A 231 -3.08 -16.10 -7.92
CA GLN A 231 -3.84 -16.80 -8.96
C GLN A 231 -4.15 -15.91 -10.16
N LYS A 232 -4.36 -14.60 -9.94
CA LYS A 232 -4.51 -13.64 -11.04
C LYS A 232 -3.19 -13.48 -11.80
N LEU A 233 -2.08 -13.30 -11.08
CA LEU A 233 -0.76 -13.12 -11.68
C LEU A 233 -0.23 -14.38 -12.40
N ALA A 234 -0.67 -15.56 -11.97
CA ALA A 234 -0.39 -16.80 -12.68
C ALA A 234 -1.05 -16.84 -14.07
N LYS A 235 -2.22 -16.21 -14.24
CA LYS A 235 -3.01 -16.25 -15.49
C LYS A 235 -2.64 -15.18 -16.51
N VAL A 236 -2.14 -14.03 -16.07
CA VAL A 236 -1.74 -12.96 -17.00
C VAL A 236 -0.44 -13.32 -17.72
N HIS A 237 -0.27 -12.82 -18.94
CA HIS A 237 0.99 -12.94 -19.69
C HIS A 237 2.05 -11.98 -19.15
N PHE A 238 1.63 -10.77 -18.78
CA PHE A 238 2.53 -9.68 -18.39
C PHE A 238 2.07 -8.96 -17.13
N TYR A 239 3.04 -8.36 -16.43
CA TYR A 239 2.79 -7.37 -15.40
C TYR A 239 3.93 -6.36 -15.31
N SER A 240 3.65 -5.24 -14.65
CA SER A 240 4.65 -4.24 -14.27
C SER A 240 4.70 -4.07 -12.76
N VAL A 241 5.83 -3.59 -12.25
CA VAL A 241 6.01 -3.27 -10.84
C VAL A 241 5.96 -1.76 -10.65
N LEU A 242 5.28 -1.31 -9.61
CA LEU A 242 5.34 0.08 -9.15
C LEU A 242 5.94 0.12 -7.76
N THR A 243 6.90 1.02 -7.52
CA THR A 243 7.42 1.26 -6.17
C THR A 243 7.47 2.74 -5.81
N ASP A 244 7.36 3.01 -4.52
CA ASP A 244 7.54 4.34 -3.95
C ASP A 244 8.03 4.18 -2.50
N GLY A 245 8.82 5.15 -2.05
CA GLY A 245 9.45 5.16 -0.74
C GLY A 245 8.79 6.16 0.21
N SER A 246 8.67 5.82 1.48
CA SER A 246 8.23 6.78 2.51
C SER A 246 8.82 6.48 3.87
N THR A 247 8.84 7.50 4.73
CA THR A 247 9.19 7.36 6.15
C THR A 247 7.91 7.33 6.98
N ASP A 248 7.74 6.31 7.80
CA ASP A 248 6.56 6.19 8.67
C ASP A 248 6.68 6.96 10.00
N ALA A 249 5.61 6.92 10.81
CA ALA A 249 5.56 7.60 12.11
C ALA A 249 6.61 7.10 13.13
N ALA A 250 7.18 5.90 12.90
CA ALA A 250 8.27 5.35 13.70
C ALA A 250 9.65 5.68 13.09
N THR A 251 9.72 6.62 12.14
CA THR A 251 10.93 7.04 11.43
C THR A 251 11.65 5.92 10.66
N SER A 252 10.91 4.86 10.29
CA SER A 252 11.45 3.77 9.49
C SER A 252 11.27 4.04 7.99
N GLU A 253 12.31 3.78 7.20
CA GLU A 253 12.25 3.85 5.73
C GLU A 253 11.53 2.61 5.20
N ASN A 254 10.47 2.84 4.42
CA ASN A 254 9.61 1.80 3.89
C ASN A 254 9.47 1.93 2.38
N GLU A 255 9.41 0.81 1.68
CA GLU A 255 9.17 0.73 0.24
C GLU A 255 7.86 -0.01 0.00
N ALA A 256 6.90 0.66 -0.62
CA ALA A 256 5.65 0.04 -1.04
C ALA A 256 5.83 -0.57 -2.42
N VAL A 257 5.51 -1.86 -2.57
CA VAL A 257 5.59 -2.60 -3.83
C VAL A 257 4.18 -2.94 -4.29
N PHE A 258 3.87 -2.55 -5.52
CA PHE A 258 2.63 -2.82 -6.21
C PHE A 258 2.91 -3.57 -7.51
N VAL A 259 1.93 -4.34 -7.95
CA VAL A 259 1.93 -4.98 -9.27
C VAL A 259 0.76 -4.46 -10.10
N VAL A 260 1.05 -4.10 -11.34
CA VAL A 260 0.08 -3.69 -12.35
C VAL A 260 -0.17 -4.86 -13.27
N HIS A 261 -1.42 -5.31 -13.35
CA HIS A 261 -1.85 -6.38 -14.24
C HIS A 261 -3.12 -5.98 -14.98
N PHE A 262 -3.40 -6.68 -16.08
CA PHE A 262 -4.52 -6.39 -16.97
C PHE A 262 -5.60 -7.46 -16.88
N ASP A 263 -6.86 -7.03 -16.82
CA ASP A 263 -8.04 -7.87 -16.83
C ASP A 263 -8.90 -7.48 -18.04
N PRO A 264 -8.91 -8.31 -19.12
CA PRO A 264 -9.70 -8.04 -20.32
C PRO A 264 -11.20 -8.29 -20.13
N ASP A 265 -11.61 -9.03 -19.09
CA ASP A 265 -13.02 -9.34 -18.82
C ASP A 265 -13.34 -9.28 -17.31
N PRO A 266 -13.28 -8.07 -16.72
CA PRO A 266 -13.54 -7.90 -15.31
C PRO A 266 -15.01 -8.21 -14.98
N PRO A 267 -15.29 -9.05 -13.95
CA PRO A 267 -16.66 -9.48 -13.65
C PRO A 267 -17.63 -8.31 -13.42
N GLY A 268 -18.74 -8.30 -14.18
CA GLY A 268 -19.80 -7.29 -14.05
C GLY A 268 -19.44 -5.91 -14.59
N CYS A 269 -18.46 -5.82 -15.49
CA CYS A 269 -17.98 -4.58 -16.10
C CYS A 269 -17.80 -4.78 -17.61
N ASP A 270 -18.26 -3.80 -18.40
CA ASP A 270 -18.22 -3.77 -19.87
C ASP A 270 -16.95 -3.05 -20.40
N LYS A 271 -15.92 -2.98 -19.56
CA LYS A 271 -14.67 -2.26 -19.83
C LYS A 271 -13.50 -3.10 -19.36
N VAL A 272 -12.44 -3.15 -20.16
CA VAL A 272 -11.16 -3.71 -19.71
C VAL A 272 -10.61 -2.92 -18.53
N LYS A 273 -9.78 -3.55 -17.71
CA LYS A 273 -9.30 -2.94 -16.48
C LYS A 273 -7.82 -3.20 -16.24
N VAL A 274 -7.07 -2.12 -16.12
CA VAL A 274 -5.72 -2.13 -15.57
C VAL A 274 -5.81 -2.01 -14.04
N VAL A 275 -5.22 -2.95 -13.32
CA VAL A 275 -5.34 -3.06 -11.86
C VAL A 275 -3.95 -2.96 -11.22
N ALA A 276 -3.71 -1.89 -10.48
CA ALA A 276 -2.59 -1.78 -9.55
C ALA A 276 -2.97 -2.41 -8.20
N SER A 277 -2.40 -3.56 -7.90
CA SER A 277 -2.63 -4.36 -6.69
C SER A 277 -1.45 -4.21 -5.73
N PHE A 278 -1.74 -3.92 -4.46
CA PHE A 278 -0.72 -3.90 -3.41
C PHE A 278 -0.16 -5.32 -3.21
N LEU A 279 1.17 -5.43 -3.24
CA LEU A 279 1.88 -6.69 -3.02
C LEU A 279 2.45 -6.75 -1.61
N LYS A 280 3.22 -5.73 -1.21
CA LYS A 280 3.84 -5.68 0.12
C LYS A 280 4.38 -4.28 0.44
N LEU A 281 4.48 -3.97 1.74
CA LEU A 281 5.23 -2.85 2.29
C LEU A 281 6.45 -3.42 3.02
N ASN A 282 7.65 -3.16 2.50
CA ASN A 282 8.89 -3.63 3.10
C ASN A 282 9.57 -2.52 3.88
N PHE A 283 10.18 -2.89 5.00
CA PHE A 283 10.99 -2.01 5.83
C PHE A 283 12.43 -2.17 5.38
N LEU A 284 13.00 -1.11 4.79
CA LEU A 284 14.32 -1.17 4.21
C LEU A 284 15.39 -0.95 5.26
N GLN A 285 16.49 -1.71 5.17
CA GLN A 285 17.71 -1.38 5.90
C GLN A 285 18.48 -0.23 5.22
N THR A 286 18.38 -0.15 3.90
CA THR A 286 18.97 0.91 3.07
C THR A 286 18.02 1.25 1.92
N ALA A 287 17.68 2.54 1.76
CA ALA A 287 16.91 3.05 0.61
C ALA A 287 17.74 3.20 -0.69
N GLY A 288 18.78 2.38 -0.88
CA GLY A 288 19.58 2.34 -2.10
C GLY A 288 18.96 1.47 -3.18
N ALA A 289 19.42 1.60 -4.43
CA ALA A 289 18.84 0.87 -5.56
C ALA A 289 18.87 -0.65 -5.40
N THR A 290 19.96 -1.20 -4.84
CA THR A 290 20.08 -2.63 -4.53
C THR A 290 19.07 -3.06 -3.47
N GLY A 291 18.87 -2.25 -2.43
CA GLY A 291 17.88 -2.50 -1.37
C GLY A 291 16.45 -2.50 -1.91
N ILE A 292 16.12 -1.59 -2.83
CA ILE A 292 14.81 -1.54 -3.48
C ILE A 292 14.60 -2.75 -4.38
N VAL A 293 15.58 -3.16 -5.18
CA VAL A 293 15.47 -4.38 -6.01
C VAL A 293 15.28 -5.63 -5.17
N GLU A 294 16.01 -5.76 -4.05
CA GLU A 294 15.83 -6.89 -3.14
C GLU A 294 14.45 -6.87 -2.50
N SER A 295 13.96 -5.70 -2.10
CA SER A 295 12.58 -5.50 -1.62
C SER A 295 11.53 -5.95 -2.64
N ILE A 296 11.72 -5.66 -3.94
CA ILE A 296 10.85 -6.16 -5.01
C ILE A 296 10.90 -7.70 -5.03
N LYS A 297 12.10 -8.30 -5.08
CA LYS A 297 12.26 -9.77 -5.11
C LYS A 297 11.63 -10.45 -3.89
N GLU A 298 11.86 -9.93 -2.70
CA GLU A 298 11.28 -10.42 -1.44
C GLU A 298 9.75 -10.34 -1.43
N SER A 299 9.16 -9.32 -2.06
CA SER A 299 7.70 -9.16 -2.16
C SER A 299 7.07 -10.25 -3.01
N PHE A 300 7.68 -10.59 -4.14
CA PHE A 300 7.19 -11.66 -5.03
C PHE A 300 7.37 -13.03 -4.40
N LYS A 301 8.53 -13.28 -3.77
CA LYS A 301 8.78 -14.51 -3.03
C LYS A 301 7.79 -14.73 -1.88
N ALA A 302 7.41 -13.66 -1.17
CA ALA A 302 6.43 -13.72 -0.08
C ALA A 302 5.03 -14.16 -0.53
N VAL A 303 4.71 -13.99 -1.81
CA VAL A 303 3.43 -14.43 -2.43
C VAL A 303 3.64 -15.71 -3.26
N SER A 304 4.79 -16.37 -3.10
CA SER A 304 5.17 -17.60 -3.81
C SER A 304 5.14 -17.44 -5.34
N ILE A 305 5.63 -16.30 -5.83
CA ILE A 305 5.89 -16.05 -7.25
C ILE A 305 7.41 -16.03 -7.42
N ASP A 306 7.98 -17.15 -7.85
CA ASP A 306 9.43 -17.33 -7.95
C ASP A 306 9.99 -16.83 -9.30
N ASP A 307 9.14 -16.63 -10.30
CA ASP A 307 9.46 -16.28 -11.68
C ASP A 307 9.24 -14.79 -12.02
N LEU A 308 9.52 -13.88 -11.06
CA LEU A 308 9.38 -12.43 -11.21
C LEU A 308 9.78 -11.90 -12.60
N PHE A 309 10.97 -12.27 -13.07
CA PHE A 309 11.53 -11.71 -14.29
C PHE A 309 10.91 -12.28 -15.57
N GLN A 310 10.15 -13.39 -15.48
CA GLN A 310 9.59 -14.05 -16.67
C GLN A 310 8.52 -13.18 -17.35
N LYS A 311 7.65 -12.54 -16.56
CA LYS A 311 6.48 -11.79 -17.03
C LYS A 311 6.60 -10.26 -16.82
N LEU A 312 7.70 -9.81 -16.22
CA LEU A 312 7.93 -8.40 -15.92
C LEU A 312 8.32 -7.62 -17.19
N VAL A 313 7.47 -6.66 -17.56
CA VAL A 313 7.66 -5.80 -18.76
C VAL A 313 7.85 -4.32 -18.45
N GLY A 314 7.48 -3.87 -17.25
CA GLY A 314 7.65 -2.47 -16.86
C GLY A 314 7.95 -2.26 -15.38
N PHE A 315 8.61 -1.15 -15.09
CA PHE A 315 8.89 -0.66 -13.74
C PHE A 315 8.51 0.82 -13.65
N GLY A 316 7.66 1.20 -12.70
CA GLY A 316 7.28 2.60 -12.47
C GLY A 316 7.67 3.08 -11.09
N ALA A 317 8.25 4.28 -11.03
CA ALA A 317 8.67 4.91 -9.79
C ALA A 317 8.70 6.44 -9.96
N ASP A 318 9.13 7.14 -8.91
CA ASP A 318 9.44 8.56 -8.98
C ASP A 318 10.71 8.84 -9.82
N GLY A 319 11.03 10.13 -9.98
CA GLY A 319 12.19 10.57 -10.74
C GLY A 319 13.50 10.60 -9.96
N ALA A 320 13.57 10.01 -8.75
CA ALA A 320 14.77 10.06 -7.95
C ALA A 320 15.92 9.33 -8.64
N ASN A 321 17.15 9.83 -8.49
CA ASN A 321 18.33 9.23 -9.15
C ASN A 321 18.54 7.76 -8.78
N VAL A 322 18.13 7.35 -7.58
CA VAL A 322 18.15 5.95 -7.14
C VAL A 322 17.26 5.06 -8.02
N ASN A 323 16.14 5.58 -8.53
CA ASN A 323 15.20 4.85 -9.38
C ASN A 323 15.56 4.96 -10.86
N LYS A 324 15.82 6.18 -11.35
CA LYS A 324 16.01 6.48 -12.78
C LYS A 324 17.45 6.36 -13.30
N GLY A 325 18.44 6.19 -12.42
CA GLY A 325 19.86 6.21 -12.81
C GLY A 325 20.22 5.13 -13.83
N ASN A 326 20.93 5.51 -14.90
CA ASN A 326 21.24 4.62 -16.04
C ASN A 326 22.34 3.57 -15.79
N LYS A 327 23.09 3.67 -14.69
CA LYS A 327 24.20 2.74 -14.36
C LYS A 327 23.88 1.84 -13.17
N GLU A 328 23.55 2.47 -12.04
CA GLU A 328 23.32 1.80 -10.75
C GLU A 328 21.93 2.10 -10.17
N GLY A 329 21.01 2.70 -10.95
CA GLY A 329 19.63 2.90 -10.51
C GLY A 329 18.81 1.62 -10.58
N VAL A 330 17.65 1.59 -9.91
CA VAL A 330 16.73 0.43 -9.90
C VAL A 330 16.36 0.01 -11.33
N LYS A 331 16.02 0.98 -12.20
CA LYS A 331 15.80 0.75 -13.64
C LYS A 331 16.94 -0.02 -14.29
N ALA A 332 18.18 0.44 -14.08
CA ALA A 332 19.36 -0.16 -14.69
C ALA A 332 19.61 -1.58 -14.17
N ILE A 333 19.42 -1.82 -12.87
CA ILE A 333 19.59 -3.15 -12.27
C ILE A 333 18.54 -4.13 -12.82
N LEU A 334 17.26 -3.74 -12.86
CA LEU A 334 16.20 -4.59 -13.40
C LEU A 334 16.39 -4.89 -14.88
N ARG A 335 16.93 -3.95 -15.66
CA ARG A 335 17.24 -4.14 -17.08
C ARG A 335 18.36 -5.14 -17.37
N ARG A 336 19.25 -5.39 -16.41
CA ARG A 336 20.27 -6.44 -16.55
C ARG A 336 19.62 -7.83 -16.71
N GLU A 337 18.46 -8.03 -16.08
CA GLU A 337 17.66 -9.26 -16.19
C GLU A 337 16.61 -9.19 -17.32
N ASN A 338 15.97 -8.01 -17.50
CA ASN A 338 14.93 -7.79 -18.50
C ASN A 338 15.27 -6.59 -19.41
N PRO A 339 16.03 -6.79 -20.51
CA PRO A 339 16.46 -5.69 -21.39
C PRO A 339 15.32 -4.86 -22.00
N TRP A 340 14.15 -5.46 -22.22
CA TRP A 340 12.95 -4.80 -22.75
C TRP A 340 12.21 -3.91 -21.74
N LEU A 341 12.61 -3.92 -20.45
CA LEU A 341 11.88 -3.26 -19.37
C LEU A 341 11.62 -1.77 -19.65
N ASN A 342 10.35 -1.40 -19.73
CA ASN A 342 9.90 -0.01 -19.83
C ASN A 342 9.98 0.68 -18.46
N PHE A 343 10.55 1.88 -18.41
CA PHE A 343 10.56 2.69 -17.18
C PHE A 343 9.48 3.76 -17.21
N GLY A 344 8.46 3.56 -16.39
CA GLY A 344 7.38 4.51 -16.14
C GLY A 344 7.75 5.55 -15.13
N TRP A 345 8.49 6.58 -15.54
CA TRP A 345 8.70 7.74 -14.68
C TRP A 345 7.34 8.44 -14.47
N CYS A 346 6.88 8.48 -13.22
CA CYS A 346 5.58 9.03 -12.84
C CYS A 346 5.26 10.38 -13.53
N VAL A 347 4.25 10.39 -14.40
CA VAL A 347 3.81 11.60 -15.13
C VAL A 347 3.37 12.72 -14.18
N ALA A 348 2.76 12.38 -13.03
CA ALA A 348 2.37 13.38 -12.03
C ALA A 348 3.59 14.09 -11.45
N HIS A 349 4.67 13.34 -11.16
CA HIS A 349 5.92 13.90 -10.69
C HIS A 349 6.66 14.67 -11.79
N ARG A 350 6.66 14.17 -13.04
CA ARG A 350 7.21 14.92 -14.19
C ARG A 350 6.52 16.26 -14.35
N LEU A 351 5.19 16.30 -14.30
CA LEU A 351 4.41 17.53 -14.38
C LEU A 351 4.71 18.46 -13.21
N GLU A 352 4.78 17.93 -11.98
CA GLU A 352 5.15 18.72 -10.80
C GLU A 352 6.54 19.35 -10.94
N LEU A 353 7.51 18.59 -11.47
CA LEU A 353 8.86 19.05 -11.72
C LEU A 353 8.96 20.01 -12.92
N SER A 354 8.19 19.81 -14.01
CA SER A 354 8.04 20.78 -15.11
C SER A 354 7.61 22.12 -14.59
N LEU A 355 6.60 22.12 -13.72
CA LEU A 355 6.11 23.32 -13.08
C LEU A 355 7.16 23.92 -12.16
N LYS A 356 7.77 23.14 -11.26
CA LYS A 356 8.82 23.64 -10.37
C LYS A 356 9.95 24.35 -11.12
N ASP A 357 10.51 23.73 -12.15
CA ASP A 357 11.62 24.30 -12.93
C ASP A 357 11.20 25.53 -13.73
N SER A 358 10.01 25.49 -14.34
CA SER A 358 9.50 26.63 -15.12
C SER A 358 9.27 27.87 -14.26
N LEU A 359 9.01 27.66 -12.96
CA LEU A 359 8.69 28.70 -12.00
C LEU A 359 9.93 29.15 -11.21
N GLN A 360 10.99 28.35 -11.17
CA GLN A 360 12.24 28.67 -10.49
C GLN A 360 12.90 29.93 -11.09
N GLY A 361 13.52 30.76 -10.24
CA GLY A 361 14.22 31.97 -10.68
C GLY A 361 13.28 33.08 -11.17
N THR A 362 11.98 32.89 -10.98
CA THR A 362 10.98 33.92 -11.22
C THR A 362 10.54 34.49 -9.86
N VAL A 363 9.56 35.37 -9.91
CA VAL A 363 8.78 35.77 -8.75
C VAL A 363 8.42 34.60 -7.80
N PHE A 364 8.22 33.39 -8.31
CA PHE A 364 7.73 32.28 -7.49
C PHE A 364 8.57 31.94 -6.28
N ASP A 365 9.84 32.31 -6.31
CA ASP A 365 10.75 32.07 -5.21
C ASP A 365 10.41 32.95 -3.99
N GLU A 366 10.08 34.23 -4.16
CA GLU A 366 9.73 35.09 -3.00
C GLU A 366 8.31 34.79 -2.50
N ILE A 367 7.40 34.27 -3.33
CA ILE A 367 6.12 33.68 -2.85
C ILE A 367 6.40 32.61 -1.82
N ASP A 368 7.26 31.68 -2.25
CA ASP A 368 7.51 30.45 -1.55
C ASP A 368 8.10 30.79 -0.19
N GLU A 369 9.00 31.77 -0.16
CA GLU A 369 9.55 32.31 1.05
C GLU A 369 8.47 32.90 1.98
N VAL A 370 7.58 33.76 1.47
CA VAL A 370 6.51 34.40 2.26
C VAL A 370 5.57 33.38 2.86
N ILE A 371 5.09 32.42 2.06
CA ILE A 371 4.19 31.38 2.56
C ILE A 371 4.88 30.50 3.60
N LEU A 372 6.16 30.15 3.38
CA LEU A 372 6.93 29.36 4.33
C LEU A 372 7.12 30.12 5.65
N ARG A 373 7.53 31.39 5.59
CA ARG A 373 7.69 32.26 6.77
C ARG A 373 6.37 32.40 7.52
N MET A 374 5.26 32.65 6.82
CA MET A 374 3.92 32.68 7.41
C MET A 374 3.57 31.35 8.09
N HIS A 375 3.79 30.20 7.44
CA HIS A 375 3.54 28.91 8.08
C HIS A 375 4.34 28.73 9.39
N TYR A 376 5.64 29.04 9.36
CA TYR A 376 6.52 28.85 10.52
C TYR A 376 6.26 29.86 11.64
N LEU A 377 5.84 31.09 11.32
CA LEU A 377 5.48 32.10 12.32
C LEU A 377 4.33 31.65 13.23
N TYR A 378 3.36 30.93 12.66
CA TYR A 378 2.19 30.39 13.38
C TYR A 378 2.34 28.89 13.72
N LYS A 379 3.49 28.27 13.41
CA LYS A 379 3.75 26.88 13.76
C LYS A 379 4.06 26.80 15.26
N GLN A 380 3.24 26.04 15.98
CA GLN A 380 3.39 25.84 17.44
C GLN A 380 3.38 27.15 18.26
N ALA A 381 2.69 28.20 17.78
CA ALA A 381 2.61 29.50 18.44
C ALA A 381 1.19 29.79 18.98
N PRO A 382 0.80 29.23 20.14
CA PRO A 382 -0.58 29.31 20.65
C PRO A 382 -1.03 30.74 20.99
N LYS A 383 -0.13 31.61 21.45
CA LYS A 383 -0.46 33.03 21.74
C LYS A 383 -0.84 33.78 20.45
N LYS A 384 -0.01 33.67 19.40
CA LYS A 384 -0.23 34.26 18.07
C LYS A 384 -1.50 33.70 17.41
N LEU A 385 -1.74 32.39 17.51
CA LEU A 385 -2.95 31.77 16.97
C LEU A 385 -4.23 32.23 17.67
N ARG A 386 -4.18 32.55 18.96
CA ARG A 386 -5.34 33.07 19.69
C ARG A 386 -5.67 34.52 19.30
N GLN A 387 -4.66 35.39 19.19
CA GLN A 387 -4.84 36.77 18.74
C GLN A 387 -5.36 36.81 17.28
N LEU A 388 -4.78 36.00 16.41
CA LEU A 388 -5.24 35.88 15.03
C LEU A 388 -6.70 35.39 14.95
N LYS A 389 -7.08 34.43 15.79
CA LYS A 389 -8.48 33.96 15.86
C LYS A 389 -9.43 35.09 16.25
N LEU A 390 -9.07 35.92 17.24
CA LEU A 390 -9.91 37.05 17.66
C LEU A 390 -10.13 38.04 16.52
N LEU A 391 -9.09 38.35 15.73
CA LEU A 391 -9.25 39.20 14.56
C LEU A 391 -10.17 38.57 13.51
N VAL A 392 -10.04 37.27 13.26
CA VAL A 392 -10.95 36.57 12.34
C VAL A 392 -12.39 36.64 12.84
N ASP A 393 -12.63 36.33 14.12
CA ASP A 393 -13.97 36.36 14.72
C ASP A 393 -14.59 37.78 14.65
N ILE A 394 -13.79 38.85 14.76
CA ILE A 394 -14.26 40.24 14.64
C ILE A 394 -14.69 40.59 13.20
N TYR A 395 -13.94 40.13 12.19
CA TYR A 395 -14.24 40.42 10.78
C TYR A 395 -15.34 39.50 10.20
N ASP A 396 -15.50 38.29 10.73
CA ASP A 396 -16.55 37.33 10.33
C ASP A 396 -17.97 37.83 10.68
N GLU A 397 -18.09 38.83 11.57
CA GLU A 397 -19.35 39.53 11.85
C GLU A 397 -19.79 40.48 10.72
N GLY A 398 -18.93 40.74 9.71
CA GLY A 398 -19.18 41.66 8.59
C GLY A 398 -18.85 41.13 7.18
N ASP A 399 -17.97 40.14 7.04
CA ASP A 399 -17.56 39.52 5.76
C ASP A 399 -17.51 37.98 5.88
N GLU A 400 -18.16 37.24 4.96
CA GLU A 400 -18.07 35.77 4.93
C GLU A 400 -16.71 35.29 4.35
N PHE A 401 -15.91 34.58 5.15
CA PHE A 401 -14.69 33.92 4.68
C PHE A 401 -14.98 32.64 3.89
N GLU A 402 -14.39 32.48 2.71
CA GLU A 402 -14.64 31.32 1.84
C GLU A 402 -13.89 30.07 2.30
N THR A 403 -12.77 30.23 3.01
CA THR A 403 -11.95 29.11 3.48
C THR A 403 -12.12 28.87 4.98
N GLY A 404 -12.42 27.61 5.34
CA GLY A 404 -12.50 27.20 6.75
C GLY A 404 -11.13 27.25 7.44
N GLY A 405 -11.13 27.76 8.68
CA GLY A 405 -9.94 27.88 9.53
C GLY A 405 -9.07 29.09 9.21
N TYR A 406 -8.23 29.48 10.17
CA TYR A 406 -7.46 30.74 10.15
C TYR A 406 -5.94 30.53 10.21
N ARG A 407 -5.46 29.30 10.17
CA ARG A 407 -4.03 28.99 10.32
C ARG A 407 -3.35 28.86 8.95
N PRO A 408 -2.21 29.54 8.70
CA PRO A 408 -1.44 29.34 7.48
C PRO A 408 -1.03 27.87 7.29
N LYS A 409 -1.36 27.31 6.12
CA LYS A 409 -1.07 25.92 5.77
C LYS A 409 0.39 25.79 5.33
N LYS A 410 0.96 24.59 5.50
CA LYS A 410 2.30 24.27 5.02
C LYS A 410 2.31 24.21 3.48
N ALA A 411 3.22 24.94 2.84
CA ALA A 411 3.39 25.00 1.39
C ALA A 411 4.51 24.10 0.84
N SER A 412 5.02 23.18 1.65
CA SER A 412 6.08 22.23 1.30
C SER A 412 5.69 20.78 1.63
N GLY A 413 6.15 19.84 0.82
CA GLY A 413 5.85 18.41 0.93
C GLY A 413 5.72 17.74 -0.44
N THR A 414 5.48 16.42 -0.45
CA THR A 414 5.09 15.65 -1.64
C THR A 414 3.79 16.23 -2.20
N ARG A 415 3.70 16.53 -3.51
CA ARG A 415 2.62 17.31 -4.15
C ARG A 415 2.68 18.82 -3.88
N TRP A 416 3.85 19.40 -4.14
CA TRP A 416 4.24 20.80 -3.97
C TRP A 416 3.16 21.80 -4.41
N ILE A 417 2.60 21.65 -5.61
CA ILE A 417 1.66 22.63 -6.17
C ILE A 417 0.33 22.67 -5.41
N ALA A 418 -0.19 21.52 -4.98
CA ALA A 418 -1.45 21.45 -4.24
C ALA A 418 -1.30 22.08 -2.85
N HIS A 419 -0.15 21.87 -2.20
CA HIS A 419 0.18 22.50 -0.93
C HIS A 419 0.31 24.02 -1.04
N LYS A 420 0.91 24.52 -2.13
CA LYS A 420 0.97 25.97 -2.40
C LYS A 420 -0.39 26.57 -2.65
N VAL A 421 -1.17 25.95 -3.54
CA VAL A 421 -2.54 26.38 -3.87
C VAL A 421 -3.37 26.53 -2.60
N ALA A 422 -3.36 25.51 -1.72
CA ALA A 422 -4.13 25.52 -0.49
C ALA A 422 -3.63 26.54 0.54
N ALA A 423 -2.32 26.77 0.63
CA ALA A 423 -1.74 27.77 1.52
C ALA A 423 -2.03 29.19 1.03
N LEU A 424 -1.94 29.42 -0.28
CA LEU A 424 -2.29 30.67 -0.94
C LEU A 424 -3.76 31.03 -0.77
N ASP A 425 -4.67 30.07 -0.91
CA ASP A 425 -6.10 30.32 -0.70
C ASP A 425 -6.38 30.85 0.70
N VAL A 426 -5.77 30.26 1.73
CA VAL A 426 -5.96 30.68 3.12
C VAL A 426 -5.34 32.06 3.38
N ILE A 427 -4.17 32.34 2.80
CA ILE A 427 -3.48 33.64 2.96
C ILE A 427 -4.25 34.75 2.27
N LEU A 428 -4.70 34.53 1.03
CA LEU A 428 -5.44 35.51 0.24
C LEU A 428 -6.83 35.80 0.82
N ASP A 429 -7.54 34.76 1.28
CA ASP A 429 -8.86 34.88 1.89
C ASP A 429 -8.85 35.73 3.17
N LYS A 430 -7.73 35.72 3.92
CA LYS A 430 -7.60 36.42 5.21
C LYS A 430 -6.45 37.44 5.20
N TYR A 431 -6.11 37.95 4.02
CA TYR A 431 -4.89 38.74 3.80
C TYR A 431 -4.80 39.98 4.70
N GLY A 432 -5.88 40.78 4.74
CA GLY A 432 -5.96 41.97 5.60
C GLY A 432 -5.80 41.64 7.09
N ILE A 433 -6.39 40.53 7.55
CA ILE A 433 -6.27 40.07 8.95
C ILE A 433 -4.83 39.66 9.28
N TYR A 434 -4.14 38.98 8.36
CA TYR A 434 -2.74 38.63 8.57
C TYR A 434 -1.85 39.86 8.68
N LEU A 435 -2.05 40.87 7.83
CA LEU A 435 -1.30 42.12 7.90
C LEU A 435 -1.54 42.85 9.22
N GLN A 436 -2.80 43.05 9.59
CA GLN A 436 -3.16 43.70 10.85
C GLN A 436 -2.58 42.96 12.07
N HIS A 437 -2.58 41.63 12.04
CA HIS A 437 -1.97 40.85 13.11
C HIS A 437 -0.44 40.98 13.15
N LEU A 438 0.23 41.06 12.00
CA LEU A 438 1.67 41.27 11.91
C LEU A 438 2.07 42.66 12.43
N GLU A 439 1.30 43.70 12.08
CA GLU A 439 1.46 45.06 12.62
C GLU A 439 1.30 45.08 14.14
N ASN A 440 0.28 44.40 14.67
CA ASN A 440 0.08 44.25 16.11
C ASN A 440 1.26 43.52 16.80
N ILE A 441 1.89 42.53 16.14
CA ILE A 441 3.06 41.83 16.70
C ILE A 441 4.29 42.74 16.71
N SER A 442 4.51 43.54 15.66
CA SER A 442 5.66 44.44 15.59
C SER A 442 5.61 45.53 16.66
N GLU A 443 4.41 45.95 17.06
CA GLU A 443 4.20 47.00 18.07
C GLU A 443 4.12 46.47 19.51
N ASP A 444 3.90 45.15 19.71
CA ASP A 444 3.73 44.54 21.03
C ASP A 444 5.08 44.09 21.66
N ASN A 445 5.54 44.86 22.64
CA ASN A 445 6.78 44.60 23.42
C ASN A 445 6.77 43.30 24.25
N SER A 446 5.65 42.59 24.33
CA SER A 446 5.53 41.31 25.05
C SER A 446 5.98 40.08 24.24
N PHE A 447 6.46 40.26 23.00
CA PHE A 447 7.05 39.21 22.16
C PHE A 447 8.58 39.21 22.18
N PRO A 448 9.24 38.03 22.03
CA PRO A 448 10.71 37.94 21.96
C PRO A 448 11.31 38.84 20.87
N ALA A 449 12.51 39.38 21.09
CA ALA A 449 13.18 40.25 20.10
C ALA A 449 13.37 39.56 18.73
N ASP A 450 13.68 38.25 18.71
CA ASP A 450 13.76 37.46 17.47
C ASP A 450 12.43 37.33 16.73
N ASP A 451 11.30 37.36 17.44
CA ASP A 451 9.96 37.31 16.83
C ASP A 451 9.51 38.68 16.30
N ARG A 452 9.99 39.77 16.93
CA ARG A 452 9.80 41.14 16.47
C ARG A 452 10.70 41.47 15.26
N ALA A 453 11.96 41.04 15.28
CA ALA A 453 12.90 41.17 14.17
C ALA A 453 12.47 40.35 12.93
N LYS A 454 11.85 39.18 13.11
CA LYS A 454 11.21 38.41 12.01
C LYS A 454 10.01 39.11 11.38
N CYS A 455 9.43 40.12 12.05
CA CYS A 455 8.35 40.96 11.52
C CYS A 455 8.87 42.23 10.84
N GLU A 456 10.12 42.64 11.12
CA GLU A 456 10.77 43.83 10.53
C GLU A 456 11.46 43.55 9.18
N ASP A 457 11.71 42.28 8.82
CA ASP A 457 12.30 41.86 7.53
C ASP A 457 11.29 41.14 6.60
N ILE A 458 10.01 41.53 6.67
CA ILE A 458 9.04 41.20 5.63
C ILE A 458 8.67 42.50 4.95
N ASP A 459 9.41 42.83 3.89
CA ASP A 459 8.98 43.85 2.94
C ASP A 459 7.69 43.35 2.28
N VAL A 460 6.57 43.82 2.83
CA VAL A 460 5.21 43.57 2.36
C VAL A 460 5.04 44.07 0.92
N VAL A 461 5.89 44.98 0.43
CA VAL A 461 5.87 45.44 -0.97
C VAL A 461 6.59 44.46 -1.91
N ALA A 462 7.65 43.79 -1.47
CA ALA A 462 8.31 42.72 -2.27
C ALA A 462 7.59 41.36 -2.17
N SER A 463 6.94 41.09 -1.04
CA SER A 463 6.27 39.81 -0.75
C SER A 463 4.88 39.67 -1.39
N ILE A 464 4.26 40.78 -1.81
CA ILE A 464 2.98 40.84 -2.53
C ILE A 464 3.18 40.61 -4.04
N GLU A 465 4.31 41.03 -4.62
CA GLU A 465 4.59 40.91 -6.06
C GLU A 465 4.62 39.46 -6.55
N ASN A 466 4.80 38.55 -5.60
CA ASN A 466 5.19 37.23 -5.99
C ASN A 466 3.94 36.34 -5.98
N VAL A 467 3.13 36.36 -4.92
CA VAL A 467 2.10 35.36 -4.57
C VAL A 467 1.03 35.17 -5.67
N GLU A 468 0.78 36.21 -6.47
CA GLU A 468 -0.25 36.21 -7.51
C GLU A 468 0.07 35.40 -8.76
N LYS A 469 1.35 35.18 -9.06
CA LYS A 469 1.75 34.66 -10.38
C LYS A 469 1.50 33.12 -10.51
N THR A 470 1.45 32.29 -9.46
CA THR A 470 1.80 30.83 -9.58
C THR A 470 0.63 29.96 -9.98
N LYS A 471 -0.57 30.49 -9.82
CA LYS A 471 -1.72 29.62 -9.63
C LYS A 471 -2.70 29.58 -10.79
N ARG A 472 -2.78 30.63 -11.62
CA ARG A 472 -4.01 30.85 -12.40
C ARG A 472 -3.85 30.67 -13.89
N GLN A 473 -2.65 30.86 -14.41
CA GLN A 473 -2.20 29.99 -15.49
C GLN A 473 -2.14 28.59 -14.90
N LEU A 474 -2.70 27.59 -15.55
CA LEU A 474 -1.90 27.10 -16.65
C LEU A 474 -2.68 26.54 -17.82
N HIS A 475 -4.01 26.45 -17.77
CA HIS A 475 -4.70 25.80 -18.90
C HIS A 475 -6.05 26.36 -19.35
N ARG A 476 -6.67 27.29 -18.62
CA ARG A 476 -7.97 27.87 -19.04
C ARG A 476 -7.88 29.28 -19.65
N ILE A 477 -6.68 29.85 -19.61
CA ILE A 477 -6.34 31.26 -19.88
C ILE A 477 -5.93 31.51 -21.34
N SER A 478 -5.59 30.48 -22.13
CA SER A 478 -5.04 30.70 -23.48
C SER A 478 -6.05 31.25 -24.50
N ARG A 479 -7.34 31.40 -24.14
CA ARG A 479 -8.41 31.86 -25.05
C ARG A 479 -9.37 32.93 -24.48
N LYS A 480 -9.11 33.54 -23.32
CA LYS A 480 -9.98 34.57 -22.69
C LYS A 480 -9.16 35.77 -22.17
N GLU A 481 -9.75 36.97 -22.17
CA GLU A 481 -9.14 38.17 -21.55
C GLU A 481 -8.98 37.99 -20.02
N LEU A 482 -7.87 38.51 -19.45
CA LEU A 482 -7.44 38.31 -18.04
C LEU A 482 -8.56 38.60 -17.01
N LYS A 483 -9.36 39.65 -17.26
CA LYS A 483 -10.48 40.11 -16.41
C LYS A 483 -11.68 39.17 -16.33
N GLU A 484 -11.80 38.21 -17.26
CA GLU A 484 -12.91 37.25 -17.29
C GLU A 484 -12.68 35.97 -16.49
N LEU A 485 -11.48 35.81 -15.93
CA LEU A 485 -11.11 34.61 -15.19
C LEU A 485 -11.80 34.60 -13.82
N PRO A 486 -12.48 33.51 -13.42
CA PRO A 486 -13.34 33.51 -12.22
C PRO A 486 -12.65 33.98 -10.95
N THR A 487 -11.40 33.55 -10.72
CA THR A 487 -10.66 33.93 -9.51
C THR A 487 -10.09 35.35 -9.57
N VAL A 488 -9.78 35.86 -10.77
CA VAL A 488 -9.36 37.26 -10.99
C VAL A 488 -10.58 38.16 -10.82
N LYS A 489 -11.70 37.83 -11.45
CA LYS A 489 -12.99 38.49 -11.31
C LYS A 489 -13.45 38.56 -9.85
N ARG A 490 -13.29 37.49 -9.07
CA ARG A 490 -13.59 37.46 -7.63
C ARG A 490 -12.67 38.37 -6.80
N LEU A 491 -11.37 38.38 -7.09
CA LEU A 491 -10.44 39.27 -6.40
C LEU A 491 -10.74 40.74 -6.73
N LEU A 492 -10.95 41.04 -8.01
CA LEU A 492 -11.32 42.38 -8.48
C LEU A 492 -12.66 42.86 -7.90
N GLN A 493 -13.60 41.96 -7.60
CA GLN A 493 -14.84 42.28 -6.89
C GLN A 493 -14.63 42.71 -5.43
N LYS A 494 -13.52 42.28 -4.79
CA LYS A 494 -13.17 42.65 -3.41
C LYS A 494 -12.32 43.93 -3.34
N ILE A 495 -11.84 44.43 -4.48
CA ILE A 495 -11.07 45.67 -4.55
C ILE A 495 -12.03 46.85 -4.73
N GLN A 496 -11.96 47.81 -3.81
CA GLN A 496 -12.75 49.04 -3.86
C GLN A 496 -11.89 50.19 -4.35
N GLU A 497 -12.40 50.98 -5.29
CA GLU A 497 -11.76 52.23 -5.71
C GLU A 497 -12.34 53.39 -4.89
N ARG A 498 -11.47 54.12 -4.17
CA ARG A 498 -11.83 55.35 -3.45
C ARG A 498 -10.71 56.37 -3.64
N ASP A 499 -11.06 57.58 -4.09
CA ASP A 499 -10.13 58.70 -4.28
C ASP A 499 -8.88 58.38 -5.12
N GLY A 500 -9.04 57.61 -6.20
CA GLY A 500 -7.93 57.20 -7.07
C GLY A 500 -6.95 56.21 -6.43
N LYS A 501 -7.34 55.59 -5.31
CA LYS A 501 -6.62 54.50 -4.64
C LYS A 501 -7.46 53.23 -4.68
N TYR A 502 -6.77 52.10 -4.80
CA TYR A 502 -7.37 50.78 -4.80
C TYR A 502 -7.20 50.16 -3.42
N LEU A 503 -8.28 49.69 -2.79
CA LEU A 503 -8.28 49.14 -1.43
C LEU A 503 -8.79 47.70 -1.41
N LEU A 504 -8.20 46.85 -0.56
CA LEU A 504 -8.67 45.49 -0.27
C LEU A 504 -8.76 45.31 1.26
N HIS A 505 -9.96 45.06 1.79
CA HIS A 505 -10.25 45.05 3.23
C HIS A 505 -9.67 46.29 3.96
N ASP A 506 -9.94 47.49 3.40
CA ASP A 506 -9.47 48.80 3.89
C ASP A 506 -7.95 49.05 3.85
N VAL A 507 -7.17 48.15 3.26
CA VAL A 507 -5.72 48.33 3.03
C VAL A 507 -5.46 48.87 1.62
N VAL A 508 -4.67 49.95 1.50
CA VAL A 508 -4.32 50.58 0.21
C VAL A 508 -3.30 49.73 -0.57
N ILE A 509 -3.67 49.34 -1.78
CA ILE A 509 -2.81 48.63 -2.74
C ILE A 509 -2.06 49.67 -3.59
N ARG A 510 -0.74 49.77 -3.40
CA ARG A 510 0.12 50.68 -4.17
C ARG A 510 0.56 50.02 -5.50
N GLY A 511 0.62 50.79 -6.59
CA GLY A 511 1.18 50.32 -7.86
C GLY A 511 0.26 49.40 -8.71
N TYR A 512 -1.03 49.32 -8.36
CA TYR A 512 -2.02 48.45 -9.00
C TYR A 512 -2.03 48.51 -10.54
N GLU A 513 -2.05 49.70 -11.13
CA GLU A 513 -2.15 49.87 -12.59
C GLU A 513 -0.90 49.35 -13.32
N ARG A 514 0.30 49.61 -12.78
CA ARG A 514 1.57 49.12 -13.31
C ARG A 514 1.68 47.59 -13.19
N ALA A 515 1.12 47.02 -12.13
CA ALA A 515 1.05 45.58 -11.92
C ALA A 515 0.14 44.90 -12.97
N VAL A 516 -0.97 45.54 -13.35
CA VAL A 516 -1.89 45.04 -14.40
C VAL A 516 -1.18 44.96 -15.76
N GLU A 517 -0.46 46.00 -16.17
CA GLU A 517 0.26 46.02 -17.46
C GLU A 517 1.42 45.02 -17.52
N THR A 518 2.21 44.91 -16.45
CA THR A 518 3.39 44.02 -16.40
C THR A 518 3.00 42.55 -16.40
N THR A 519 1.88 42.21 -15.75
CA THR A 519 1.32 40.85 -15.66
C THR A 519 0.83 40.32 -17.02
N ALA A 520 0.38 41.21 -17.90
CA ALA A 520 -0.07 40.83 -19.25
C ALA A 520 1.08 40.30 -20.13
N LYS A 521 2.31 40.83 -19.97
CA LYS A 521 3.49 40.44 -20.76
C LYS A 521 4.15 39.13 -20.27
N VAL A 522 4.28 38.95 -18.96
CA VAL A 522 4.91 37.76 -18.34
C VAL A 522 4.09 36.48 -18.54
N LYS A 523 2.79 36.62 -18.82
CA LYS A 523 1.85 35.52 -19.07
C LYS A 523 2.31 34.63 -20.24
N ASP A 524 2.57 35.20 -21.39
CA ASP A 524 2.83 34.41 -22.58
C ASP A 524 4.18 33.68 -22.47
N ASP A 525 5.19 34.34 -21.88
CA ASP A 525 6.50 33.76 -21.55
C ASP A 525 6.40 32.54 -20.61
N LEU A 526 5.53 32.58 -19.58
CA LEU A 526 5.36 31.47 -18.63
C LEU A 526 4.63 30.27 -19.25
N ILE A 527 3.63 30.50 -20.11
CA ILE A 527 2.96 29.41 -20.84
C ILE A 527 3.96 28.73 -21.77
N GLU A 528 4.77 29.51 -22.48
CA GLU A 528 5.81 28.98 -23.35
C GLU A 528 6.87 28.21 -22.55
N ARG A 529 7.33 28.73 -21.41
CA ARG A 529 8.26 28.03 -20.51
C ARG A 529 7.70 26.71 -20.00
N VAL A 530 6.44 26.66 -19.59
CA VAL A 530 5.83 25.42 -19.08
C VAL A 530 5.59 24.44 -20.22
N LYS A 531 5.17 24.90 -21.40
CA LYS A 531 5.06 24.07 -22.60
C LYS A 531 6.41 23.44 -22.93
N ASN A 532 7.46 24.26 -23.03
CA ASN A 532 8.82 23.79 -23.30
C ASN A 532 9.33 22.86 -22.20
N ALA A 533 9.04 23.12 -20.92
CA ALA A 533 9.46 22.26 -19.80
C ALA A 533 8.66 20.94 -19.70
N ILE A 534 7.44 20.90 -20.23
CA ILE A 534 6.66 19.66 -20.39
C ILE A 534 7.18 18.89 -21.60
N GLU A 535 7.34 19.55 -22.75
CA GLU A 535 7.89 18.95 -23.99
C GLU A 535 9.27 18.37 -23.73
N GLN A 536 10.20 19.16 -23.18
CA GLN A 536 11.53 18.68 -22.80
C GLN A 536 11.46 17.47 -21.87
N ARG A 537 10.61 17.48 -20.83
CA ARG A 537 10.48 16.34 -19.90
C ARG A 537 9.72 15.15 -20.48
N LEU A 538 8.97 15.31 -21.56
CA LEU A 538 8.31 14.21 -22.27
C LEU A 538 9.25 13.61 -23.34
N GLU A 539 10.03 14.45 -24.02
CA GLU A 539 10.98 14.11 -25.09
C GLU A 539 12.36 13.63 -24.60
N GLU A 540 12.72 13.90 -23.34
CA GLU A 540 14.02 13.52 -22.74
C GLU A 540 14.27 12.00 -22.65
N ASP A 541 13.27 11.17 -22.94
CA ASP A 541 13.40 9.71 -22.90
C ASP A 541 13.34 9.14 -24.32
N PRO A 542 14.48 8.89 -24.98
CA PRO A 542 14.52 8.34 -26.34
C PRO A 542 13.94 6.92 -26.45
N GLU A 543 13.59 6.31 -25.32
CA GLU A 543 12.93 5.00 -25.23
C GLU A 543 11.44 5.12 -24.85
N ASP A 544 10.88 6.34 -24.91
CA ASP A 544 9.49 6.63 -24.59
C ASP A 544 8.52 6.09 -25.64
N GLU A 545 7.80 5.04 -25.28
CA GLU A 545 6.76 4.43 -26.13
C GLU A 545 5.38 5.06 -25.93
N ARG A 546 5.26 6.14 -25.13
CA ARG A 546 3.95 6.74 -24.84
C ARG A 546 3.22 7.20 -26.11
N GLY A 547 3.95 7.58 -27.15
CA GLY A 547 3.39 7.92 -28.47
C GLY A 547 2.69 6.72 -29.09
N GLU A 548 3.39 5.60 -29.21
CA GLU A 548 2.91 4.34 -29.74
C GLU A 548 1.76 3.77 -28.89
N LEU A 549 1.88 3.79 -27.55
CA LEU A 549 0.77 3.42 -26.66
C LEU A 549 -0.47 4.28 -26.92
N ALA A 550 -0.31 5.60 -27.02
CA ALA A 550 -1.43 6.50 -27.25
C ALA A 550 -2.04 6.26 -28.63
N ALA A 551 -1.23 5.97 -29.65
CA ALA A 551 -1.67 5.68 -31.00
C ALA A 551 -2.48 4.36 -31.05
N LEU A 552 -1.94 3.28 -30.49
CA LEU A 552 -2.57 1.96 -30.54
C LEU A 552 -3.75 1.83 -29.56
N LEU A 553 -3.63 2.29 -28.31
CA LEU A 553 -4.68 2.06 -27.31
C LEU A 553 -5.86 3.04 -27.43
N ASN A 554 -5.65 4.26 -27.92
CA ASN A 554 -6.70 5.26 -28.06
C ASN A 554 -7.53 5.05 -29.33
N THR A 555 -8.55 4.21 -29.22
CA THR A 555 -9.39 3.80 -30.36
C THR A 555 -10.06 4.97 -31.10
N ALA A 556 -10.28 6.10 -30.43
CA ALA A 556 -10.86 7.29 -31.07
C ALA A 556 -9.94 7.94 -32.12
N GLY A 557 -8.63 7.69 -32.04
CA GLY A 557 -7.64 8.16 -33.01
C GLY A 557 -7.73 7.44 -34.36
N TRP A 558 -8.20 6.19 -34.37
CA TRP A 558 -8.20 5.31 -35.55
C TRP A 558 -9.03 5.86 -36.72
N VAL A 559 -10.14 6.55 -36.44
CA VAL A 559 -11.03 7.10 -37.48
C VAL A 559 -10.40 8.29 -38.21
N LYS A 560 -9.52 9.05 -37.54
CA LYS A 560 -8.92 10.27 -38.10
C LYS A 560 -7.80 9.99 -39.09
N ALA A 561 -7.26 8.78 -39.09
CA ALA A 561 -6.05 8.45 -39.84
C ALA A 561 -6.34 7.87 -41.24
N LYS A 562 -7.60 7.77 -41.67
CA LYS A 562 -8.12 6.93 -42.78
C LYS A 562 -7.33 6.81 -44.10
N ASP A 563 -6.52 7.79 -44.52
CA ASP A 563 -5.79 7.71 -45.79
C ASP A 563 -4.28 7.37 -45.64
N ASP A 564 -3.68 7.60 -44.46
CA ASP A 564 -2.25 7.33 -44.15
C ASP A 564 -2.05 6.43 -42.87
N ALA A 565 -3.15 5.97 -42.26
CA ALA A 565 -3.18 5.29 -40.96
C ALA A 565 -2.35 4.01 -40.92
N VAL A 566 -2.50 3.20 -41.98
CA VAL A 566 -2.02 1.83 -42.01
C VAL A 566 -0.49 1.87 -41.91
N GLU A 567 0.17 2.68 -42.74
CA GLU A 567 1.64 2.81 -42.69
C GLU A 567 2.16 3.38 -41.38
N ILE A 568 1.46 4.34 -40.75
CA ILE A 568 1.89 4.94 -39.47
C ILE A 568 1.78 3.91 -38.34
N PHE A 569 0.64 3.21 -38.23
CA PHE A 569 0.46 2.20 -37.19
C PHE A 569 1.36 0.98 -37.42
N ASP A 570 1.66 0.64 -38.67
CA ASP A 570 2.55 -0.49 -38.98
C ASP A 570 3.96 -0.24 -38.44
N GLN A 571 4.51 0.96 -38.62
CA GLN A 571 5.82 1.31 -38.04
C GLN A 571 5.82 1.24 -36.50
N ASP A 572 4.75 1.68 -35.86
CA ASP A 572 4.60 1.59 -34.40
C ASP A 572 4.51 0.13 -33.94
N VAL A 573 3.71 -0.68 -34.62
CA VAL A 573 3.52 -2.11 -34.35
C VAL A 573 4.82 -2.89 -34.55
N GLU A 574 5.54 -2.65 -35.65
CA GLU A 574 6.83 -3.30 -35.96
C GLU A 574 7.88 -3.00 -34.88
N ARG A 575 8.00 -1.72 -34.50
CA ARG A 575 8.94 -1.27 -33.46
C ARG A 575 8.63 -1.88 -32.10
N LEU A 576 7.36 -1.91 -31.71
CA LEU A 576 6.92 -2.54 -30.47
C LEU A 576 7.14 -4.05 -30.49
N TYR A 577 6.88 -4.70 -31.62
CA TYR A 577 7.15 -6.12 -31.79
C TYR A 577 8.64 -6.43 -31.61
N GLU A 578 9.53 -5.69 -32.26
CA GLU A 578 10.98 -5.94 -32.15
C GLU A 578 11.48 -5.71 -30.72
N ARG A 579 10.98 -4.66 -30.04
CA ARG A 579 11.34 -4.39 -28.65
C ARG A 579 10.85 -5.46 -27.67
N TYR A 580 9.63 -5.96 -27.87
CA TYR A 580 8.98 -6.91 -26.96
C TYR A 580 8.95 -8.35 -27.46
N ARG A 581 9.75 -8.68 -28.48
CA ARG A 581 9.81 -10.00 -29.08
C ARG A 581 9.98 -11.12 -28.06
N ILE A 582 10.96 -11.00 -27.16
CA ILE A 582 11.23 -12.04 -26.14
C ILE A 582 10.05 -12.18 -25.16
N PRO A 583 9.47 -11.10 -24.58
CA PRO A 583 8.22 -11.19 -23.83
C PRO A 583 7.07 -11.86 -24.57
N LEU A 584 6.85 -11.51 -25.84
CA LEU A 584 5.80 -12.11 -26.66
C LEU A 584 6.04 -13.61 -26.86
N GLU A 585 7.28 -14.02 -27.18
CA GLU A 585 7.68 -15.42 -27.29
C GLU A 585 7.42 -16.20 -25.98
N ARG A 586 7.71 -15.60 -24.82
CA ARG A 586 7.40 -16.18 -23.49
C ARG A 586 5.91 -16.29 -23.21
N ALA A 587 5.09 -15.42 -23.81
CA ALA A 587 3.64 -15.48 -23.77
C ALA A 587 3.03 -16.42 -24.83
N CYS A 588 3.84 -17.30 -25.41
CA CYS A 588 3.46 -18.29 -26.41
C CYS A 588 3.11 -17.71 -27.80
N PHE A 589 3.56 -16.50 -28.13
CA PHE A 589 3.53 -16.01 -29.51
C PHE A 589 4.77 -16.49 -30.29
N SER A 590 4.58 -17.23 -31.38
CA SER A 590 5.67 -17.73 -32.25
C SER A 590 5.60 -17.23 -33.68
N GLY A 591 4.79 -16.19 -33.93
CA GLY A 591 4.52 -15.68 -35.28
C GLY A 591 5.55 -14.68 -35.77
N THR A 592 5.36 -14.21 -37.00
CA THR A 592 6.21 -13.16 -37.60
C THR A 592 5.58 -11.77 -37.41
N VAL A 593 6.38 -10.72 -37.62
CA VAL A 593 5.85 -9.34 -37.61
C VAL A 593 4.77 -9.13 -38.67
N GLY A 594 4.90 -9.77 -39.84
CA GLY A 594 3.89 -9.71 -40.91
C GLY A 594 2.55 -10.32 -40.47
N GLU A 595 2.58 -11.47 -39.80
CA GLU A 595 1.35 -12.07 -39.24
C GLU A 595 0.70 -11.16 -38.18
N LEU A 596 1.51 -10.43 -37.41
CA LEU A 596 1.02 -9.50 -36.39
C LEU A 596 0.38 -8.26 -37.03
N LEU A 597 0.97 -7.74 -38.12
CA LEU A 597 0.40 -6.65 -38.92
C LEU A 597 -0.90 -7.07 -39.61
N ASP A 598 -0.97 -8.26 -40.21
CA ASP A 598 -2.19 -8.79 -40.82
C ASP A 598 -3.34 -8.87 -39.79
N GLN A 599 -3.04 -9.35 -38.58
CA GLN A 599 -4.02 -9.37 -37.48
C GLN A 599 -4.44 -7.96 -37.05
N TRP A 600 -3.48 -7.03 -36.97
CA TRP A 600 -3.76 -5.64 -36.63
C TRP A 600 -4.69 -4.98 -37.64
N HIS A 601 -4.41 -5.09 -38.95
CA HIS A 601 -5.26 -4.54 -40.01
C HIS A 601 -6.67 -5.12 -39.96
N ASN A 602 -6.77 -6.43 -39.79
CA ASN A 602 -8.07 -7.10 -39.72
C ASN A 602 -8.89 -6.69 -38.47
N LEU A 603 -8.23 -6.54 -37.32
CA LEU A 603 -8.84 -6.03 -36.09
C LEU A 603 -9.30 -4.58 -36.27
N LEU A 604 -8.47 -3.73 -36.87
CA LEU A 604 -8.75 -2.32 -37.13
C LEU A 604 -9.95 -2.16 -38.07
N GLU A 605 -9.99 -2.90 -39.17
CA GLU A 605 -11.12 -2.92 -40.11
C GLU A 605 -12.42 -3.31 -39.40
N HIS A 606 -12.37 -4.36 -38.57
CA HIS A 606 -13.53 -4.79 -37.79
C HIS A 606 -13.98 -3.70 -36.79
N ALA A 607 -13.06 -3.12 -36.03
CA ALA A 607 -13.39 -2.09 -35.06
C ALA A 607 -14.05 -0.86 -35.73
N LEU A 608 -13.48 -0.39 -36.84
CA LEU A 608 -13.98 0.76 -37.59
C LEU A 608 -15.35 0.50 -38.24
N ALA A 609 -15.59 -0.73 -38.72
CA ALA A 609 -16.84 -1.09 -39.36
C ALA A 609 -17.99 -1.31 -38.35
N TYR A 610 -17.71 -1.85 -37.16
CA TYR A 610 -18.75 -2.39 -36.27
C TYR A 610 -18.83 -1.77 -34.88
N LEU A 611 -17.77 -1.12 -34.38
CA LEU A 611 -17.70 -0.70 -32.96
C LEU A 611 -17.78 0.82 -32.74
N SER A 612 -17.77 1.64 -33.81
CA SER A 612 -17.79 3.11 -33.73
C SER A 612 -16.78 3.68 -32.71
N PRO A 613 -15.48 3.34 -32.83
CA PRO A 613 -14.48 3.57 -31.79
C PRO A 613 -14.21 5.04 -31.47
N GLU A 614 -14.69 5.97 -32.30
CA GLU A 614 -14.62 7.42 -32.07
C GLU A 614 -15.68 7.96 -31.12
N ARG A 615 -16.74 7.20 -30.85
CA ARG A 615 -17.86 7.61 -29.97
C ARG A 615 -17.89 6.84 -28.65
N VAL A 616 -17.10 5.78 -28.54
CA VAL A 616 -17.13 4.83 -27.43
C VAL A 616 -15.85 4.96 -26.61
N ASP A 617 -15.94 4.81 -25.28
CA ASP A 617 -14.76 4.76 -24.40
C ASP A 617 -13.84 3.64 -24.88
N TYR A 618 -12.56 3.94 -25.14
CA TYR A 618 -11.60 2.99 -25.69
C TYR A 618 -11.56 1.66 -24.92
N ARG A 619 -11.81 1.68 -23.60
CA ARG A 619 -11.82 0.45 -22.78
C ARG A 619 -13.04 -0.44 -23.03
N VAL A 620 -14.16 0.13 -23.46
CA VAL A 620 -15.33 -0.64 -23.91
C VAL A 620 -15.02 -1.28 -25.26
N VAL A 621 -14.43 -0.53 -26.19
CA VAL A 621 -14.02 -1.05 -27.50
C VAL A 621 -13.05 -2.23 -27.32
N TRP A 622 -12.02 -2.06 -26.50
CA TRP A 622 -11.11 -3.16 -26.18
C TRP A 622 -11.80 -4.33 -25.49
N HIS A 623 -12.75 -4.10 -24.57
CA HIS A 623 -13.50 -5.19 -23.92
C HIS A 623 -14.25 -6.01 -24.96
N GLN A 624 -14.89 -5.35 -25.91
CA GLN A 624 -15.57 -6.00 -27.03
C GLN A 624 -14.60 -6.77 -27.92
N LEU A 625 -13.44 -6.20 -28.25
CA LEU A 625 -12.43 -6.86 -29.09
C LEU A 625 -11.82 -8.11 -28.43
N PHE A 626 -11.49 -8.04 -27.14
CA PHE A 626 -10.98 -9.19 -26.38
C PHE A 626 -12.02 -10.31 -26.22
N ASN A 627 -13.29 -9.96 -26.10
CA ASN A 627 -14.37 -10.91 -25.77
C ASN A 627 -15.27 -11.29 -26.95
N CYS A 628 -15.03 -10.77 -28.16
CA CYS A 628 -15.79 -11.16 -29.34
C CYS A 628 -15.41 -12.57 -29.85
N SER A 629 -16.25 -13.14 -30.70
CA SER A 629 -15.99 -14.47 -31.29
C SER A 629 -14.73 -14.52 -32.16
N ARG A 630 -14.29 -13.37 -32.69
CA ARG A 630 -13.12 -13.24 -33.57
C ARG A 630 -11.81 -13.03 -32.82
N SER A 631 -11.81 -12.88 -31.49
CA SER A 631 -10.57 -12.62 -30.72
C SER A 631 -9.48 -13.69 -30.92
N LYS A 632 -9.88 -14.92 -31.27
CA LYS A 632 -8.96 -16.02 -31.63
C LYS A 632 -8.16 -15.75 -32.90
N GLU A 633 -8.69 -14.96 -33.84
CA GLU A 633 -8.01 -14.55 -35.08
C GLU A 633 -6.94 -13.48 -34.78
N TRP A 634 -7.03 -12.79 -33.64
CA TRP A 634 -6.18 -11.65 -33.27
C TRP A 634 -5.30 -11.93 -32.05
N ASN A 635 -5.05 -13.21 -31.74
CA ASN A 635 -4.34 -13.58 -30.50
C ASN A 635 -2.98 -12.88 -30.35
N ALA A 636 -2.22 -12.73 -31.45
CA ALA A 636 -0.89 -12.13 -31.42
C ALA A 636 -0.96 -10.64 -31.08
N ILE A 637 -1.77 -9.89 -31.83
CA ILE A 637 -1.92 -8.46 -31.61
C ILE A 637 -2.58 -8.19 -30.26
N LEU A 638 -3.57 -8.99 -29.84
CA LEU A 638 -4.17 -8.86 -28.52
C LEU A 638 -3.17 -9.11 -27.39
N THR A 639 -2.24 -10.06 -27.55
CA THR A 639 -1.15 -10.29 -26.58
C THR A 639 -0.21 -9.08 -26.49
N LEU A 640 0.15 -8.46 -27.62
CA LEU A 640 0.89 -7.20 -27.61
C LEU A 640 0.08 -6.09 -26.90
N ILE A 641 -1.22 -5.98 -27.15
CA ILE A 641 -2.07 -4.99 -26.49
C ILE A 641 -2.16 -5.22 -24.98
N GLU A 642 -2.22 -6.47 -24.50
CA GLU A 642 -2.14 -6.79 -23.07
C GLU A 642 -0.84 -6.26 -22.44
N LEU A 643 0.29 -6.40 -23.13
CA LEU A 643 1.58 -5.85 -22.70
C LEU A 643 1.50 -4.34 -22.58
N LEU A 644 0.97 -3.65 -23.60
CA LEU A 644 0.85 -2.18 -23.59
C LEU A 644 -0.04 -1.68 -22.45
N PHE A 645 -1.13 -2.38 -22.14
CA PHE A 645 -2.03 -2.01 -21.04
C PHE A 645 -1.38 -2.07 -19.66
N VAL A 646 -0.36 -2.92 -19.47
CA VAL A 646 0.33 -3.03 -18.17
C VAL A 646 1.55 -2.11 -18.05
N LEU A 647 1.96 -1.41 -19.11
CA LEU A 647 3.10 -0.50 -19.04
C LEU A 647 2.83 0.66 -18.07
N PRO A 648 3.77 0.97 -17.17
CA PRO A 648 3.55 1.94 -16.11
C PRO A 648 3.58 3.37 -16.68
N VAL A 649 2.46 4.08 -16.61
CA VAL A 649 2.36 5.51 -17.00
C VAL A 649 2.27 6.43 -15.78
N SER A 650 1.81 5.91 -14.64
CA SER A 650 1.61 6.69 -13.42
C SER A 650 1.90 5.88 -12.17
N ASN A 651 2.56 6.52 -11.20
CA ASN A 651 2.77 5.97 -9.86
C ASN A 651 1.76 6.50 -8.83
N ALA A 652 0.75 7.27 -9.25
CA ALA A 652 -0.16 7.99 -8.36
C ALA A 652 -0.91 7.08 -7.37
N LYS A 653 -1.15 5.82 -7.73
CA LYS A 653 -1.79 4.83 -6.85
C LYS A 653 -0.90 4.51 -5.64
N VAL A 654 0.42 4.41 -5.83
CA VAL A 654 1.39 4.15 -4.76
C VAL A 654 1.59 5.40 -3.91
N GLU A 655 1.62 6.59 -4.52
CA GLU A 655 1.68 7.85 -3.76
C GLU A 655 0.42 8.07 -2.89
N ALA A 656 -0.76 7.69 -3.39
CA ALA A 656 -2.01 7.73 -2.62
C ALA A 656 -2.00 6.71 -1.48
N PHE A 657 -1.32 5.58 -1.65
CA PHE A 657 -1.19 4.54 -0.64
C PHE A 657 -0.47 5.02 0.63
N PHE A 658 0.50 5.93 0.54
CA PHE A 658 1.13 6.47 1.75
C PHE A 658 0.22 7.37 2.58
N SER A 659 -0.78 8.00 1.97
CA SER A 659 -1.82 8.72 2.71
C SER A 659 -2.70 7.74 3.50
N LEU A 660 -3.02 6.59 2.90
CA LEU A 660 -3.70 5.49 3.56
C LEU A 660 -2.85 4.89 4.70
N MET A 661 -1.56 4.65 4.46
CA MET A 661 -0.64 4.13 5.48
C MET A 661 -0.61 5.01 6.74
N LYS A 662 -0.57 6.34 6.57
CA LYS A 662 -0.61 7.31 7.69
C LYS A 662 -1.92 7.27 8.48
N ARG A 663 -3.03 6.86 7.85
CA ARG A 663 -4.33 6.64 8.53
C ARG A 663 -4.32 5.35 9.35
N VAL A 664 -3.71 4.28 8.84
CA VAL A 664 -3.62 2.98 9.52
C VAL A 664 -2.59 2.98 10.64
N LYS A 665 -1.39 3.53 10.41
CA LYS A 665 -0.29 3.66 11.39
C LYS A 665 -0.16 5.12 11.84
N THR A 666 -1.03 5.50 12.76
CA THR A 666 -1.01 6.82 13.42
C THR A 666 0.01 6.87 14.55
N ASP A 667 0.27 8.06 15.10
CA ASP A 667 1.14 8.24 16.28
C ASP A 667 0.67 7.39 17.47
N THR A 668 -0.65 7.23 17.64
CA THR A 668 -1.25 6.37 18.69
C THR A 668 -1.19 4.87 18.38
N ARG A 669 -0.86 4.49 17.14
CA ARG A 669 -0.70 3.12 16.66
C ARG A 669 0.73 2.84 16.18
N ALA A 670 1.71 3.65 16.61
CA ALA A 670 3.09 3.55 16.16
C ALA A 670 3.75 2.19 16.47
N SER A 671 3.24 1.46 17.48
CA SER A 671 3.69 0.11 17.88
C SER A 671 3.17 -1.02 16.99
N LEU A 672 2.39 -0.73 15.93
CA LEU A 672 1.99 -1.73 14.94
C LEU A 672 3.22 -2.36 14.28
N LYS A 673 3.37 -3.68 14.48
CA LYS A 673 4.42 -4.49 13.85
C LYS A 673 4.21 -4.62 12.34
N GLU A 674 5.31 -4.78 11.61
CA GLU A 674 5.37 -4.84 10.14
C GLU A 674 4.36 -5.80 9.51
N HIS A 675 4.31 -7.04 10.00
CA HIS A 675 3.39 -8.08 9.51
C HIS A 675 1.92 -7.67 9.66
N ARG A 676 1.54 -7.06 10.79
CA ARG A 676 0.15 -6.64 11.02
C ARG A 676 -0.19 -5.40 10.21
N LEU A 677 0.74 -4.48 10.04
CA LEU A 677 0.57 -3.33 9.16
C LEU A 677 0.32 -3.80 7.72
N ASN A 678 1.14 -4.71 7.20
CA ASN A 678 0.94 -5.32 5.87
C ASN A 678 -0.44 -5.96 5.75
N SER A 679 -0.84 -6.76 6.74
CA SER A 679 -2.15 -7.39 6.75
C SER A 679 -3.26 -6.35 6.62
N LEU A 680 -3.25 -5.30 7.46
CA LEU A 680 -4.24 -4.22 7.44
C LEU A 680 -4.27 -3.47 6.10
N LEU A 681 -3.11 -3.20 5.50
CA LEU A 681 -3.01 -2.55 4.19
C LEU A 681 -3.57 -3.41 3.06
N GLN A 682 -3.54 -4.75 3.19
CA GLN A 682 -4.17 -5.69 2.26
C GLN A 682 -5.71 -5.59 2.30
N PHE A 683 -6.33 -5.43 3.48
CA PHE A 683 -7.79 -5.26 3.61
C PHE A 683 -8.31 -4.02 2.87
N GLU A 684 -7.48 -2.97 2.79
CA GLU A 684 -7.84 -1.74 2.10
C GLU A 684 -7.88 -1.88 0.57
N GLN A 685 -7.35 -2.98 0.03
CA GLN A 685 -7.52 -3.30 -1.39
C GLN A 685 -8.92 -3.83 -1.73
N ILE A 686 -9.69 -4.28 -0.72
CA ILE A 686 -11.06 -4.78 -0.91
C ILE A 686 -12.03 -3.60 -0.96
N LYS A 687 -12.72 -3.43 -2.10
CA LYS A 687 -13.70 -2.36 -2.35
C LYS A 687 -15.08 -2.62 -1.75
N THR A 688 -15.42 -3.85 -1.39
CA THR A 688 -16.76 -4.22 -0.92
C THR A 688 -16.78 -4.44 0.59
N ASN A 689 -17.72 -3.82 1.31
CA ASN A 689 -17.98 -4.09 2.74
C ASN A 689 -18.56 -5.49 2.99
N ASN A 690 -19.03 -6.15 1.93
CA ASN A 690 -19.39 -7.56 1.97
C ASN A 690 -18.15 -8.41 1.66
N MET A 691 -17.61 -9.07 2.68
CA MET A 691 -16.88 -10.31 2.46
C MET A 691 -17.80 -11.21 1.64
N SER A 692 -17.52 -11.39 0.35
CA SER A 692 -18.25 -12.38 -0.41
C SER A 692 -18.01 -13.72 0.29
N LEU A 693 -19.09 -14.45 0.55
CA LEU A 693 -19.07 -15.85 0.98
C LEU A 693 -18.09 -16.72 0.16
N ARG A 694 -17.61 -16.26 -1.02
CA ARG A 694 -16.60 -16.92 -1.85
C ARG A 694 -15.20 -16.96 -1.21
N LEU A 695 -14.76 -15.93 -0.47
CA LEU A 695 -13.44 -15.92 0.19
C LEU A 695 -13.41 -16.88 1.39
N ILE A 696 -14.48 -16.86 2.21
CA ILE A 696 -14.70 -17.84 3.28
C ILE A 696 -14.87 -19.25 2.70
N LYS A 697 -15.61 -19.43 1.58
CA LYS A 697 -15.73 -20.73 0.90
C LYS A 697 -14.41 -21.21 0.30
N TYR A 698 -13.55 -20.31 -0.17
CA TYR A 698 -12.20 -20.64 -0.67
C TYR A 698 -11.27 -21.08 0.46
N LEU A 699 -11.24 -20.32 1.57
CA LEU A 699 -10.56 -20.68 2.82
C LEU A 699 -11.03 -22.04 3.38
N LEU A 700 -12.28 -22.40 3.14
CA LEU A 700 -12.87 -23.68 3.52
C LEU A 700 -12.81 -24.75 2.41
N ARG A 701 -12.39 -24.41 1.18
CA ARG A 701 -12.24 -25.36 0.05
C ARG A 701 -10.94 -26.15 0.14
N GLU A 702 -9.88 -25.56 0.71
CA GLU A 702 -8.68 -26.28 1.14
C GLU A 702 -8.98 -27.45 2.08
N LYS A 703 -10.11 -27.37 2.82
CA LYS A 703 -10.64 -28.45 3.64
C LYS A 703 -10.99 -29.70 2.82
N SER A 704 -11.38 -29.54 1.55
CA SER A 704 -11.80 -30.66 0.69
C SER A 704 -10.65 -31.25 -0.13
N SER A 705 -9.69 -30.44 -0.57
CA SER A 705 -8.55 -30.91 -1.37
C SER A 705 -7.50 -31.70 -0.56
N LYS A 706 -7.46 -31.54 0.76
CA LYS A 706 -6.63 -32.36 1.68
C LYS A 706 -7.34 -33.62 2.19
N ILE A 707 -8.59 -33.89 1.78
CA ILE A 707 -9.35 -35.11 2.13
C ILE A 707 -9.24 -36.20 1.04
N THR A 708 -8.54 -35.94 -0.07
CA THR A 708 -8.33 -36.93 -1.13
C THR A 708 -6.85 -37.18 -1.38
N ILE A 709 -6.18 -37.85 -0.43
CA ILE A 709 -5.04 -38.77 -0.65
C ILE A 709 -5.12 -39.87 0.40
#